data_AF-A0A9P6W2A7-F1
#
_entry.id   AF-A0A9P6W2A7-F1
#
_cell.length_a   1.000
_cell.length_b   1.000
_cell.length_c   1.000
_cell.angle_alpha   90.00
_cell.angle_beta   90.00
_cell.angle_gamma   90.00
#
_symmetry.space_group_name_H-M   'P 1'
#
loop_
_entity.id
_entity.type
_entity.pdbx_description
1 polymer ?
#
loop_
_entity_poly.entity_id
_entity_poly.type
_entity_poly.pdbx_seq_one_letter_code
_entity_poly.pdbx_strand_id
1 'polypeptide(L)'
;MPQQQTTPLLSLPDELLVQIFDYLTRPGWKGVPLLLPFTLVCRRIRKLAQAVLYRNVVLNPSPRAIPRWQAIIGKNPSLGQLVDTLTVYGNGFEPDSDLDSDLDSDSDSDSDSDEEAIQDSEVVRATTSAVSNLKELILSDMTTEEASFILAALPSTSLRSLDMQLLRTLASFRWSDLWAHVVRFPELSMLTCQDWLPQAGPAPRAPAHQGQRVVLPQLVRLQVNDYILVQAWGVAGPLRQTLPKLWELQISISRFEDSSAVTAILSEAPSTLTTLKLLSDPDTLGHPRQYLPPSSALPRLTRLELGANTFIEAELLAYLPMAPLEAIRFHIRASVTDRILQALTGPTRPSQLRQICLDHVCGTSLEETREDLEEYLLDGEAVEEVRRQLGPEWPTGGTEHGLRLALAAANANGLKMTGTALDCAAWDATFDKALADYMMEQAHKEDDYGDVIARFGEEVAVAWLRQHAPNTINLLRAHRTALASDDNAEPSQQGRWRLQPEWEQRLGPQLDLNTAMDTSSSSGEDKDDKNADGEGDGVGALIRHCPEACPSGARTDDKRHSKDRVPRICKAGVVPLDPRRLQARDGQRVVEGSLEWEDSYLGARAHYMMRRARATDNYEEVLELFGEATVSEWLKDLSPNTFRLALAGSGQDEDTA
;
A
#
# COMPACT_ATOMS: atom_id res chain seq x y z
N MET A 1 -2.80 -54.41 16.86
CA MET A 1 -2.61 -52.97 16.60
C MET A 1 -1.17 -52.62 16.97
N PRO A 2 -0.37 -52.03 16.07
CA PRO A 2 0.97 -51.58 16.44
C PRO A 2 0.84 -50.45 17.46
N GLN A 3 1.49 -50.60 18.62
CA GLN A 3 1.62 -49.52 19.60
C GLN A 3 2.39 -48.39 18.92
N GLN A 4 1.73 -47.27 18.65
CA GLN A 4 2.42 -46.02 18.34
C GLN A 4 3.28 -45.69 19.56
N GLN A 5 4.57 -45.95 19.46
CA GLN A 5 5.54 -45.45 20.44
C GLN A 5 5.50 -43.92 20.32
N THR A 6 4.94 -43.27 21.33
CA THR A 6 5.01 -41.82 21.46
C THR A 6 6.46 -41.45 21.66
N THR A 7 7.09 -40.88 20.63
CA THR A 7 8.44 -40.33 20.73
C THR A 7 8.42 -39.20 21.74
N PRO A 8 9.19 -39.29 22.84
CA PRO A 8 9.15 -38.26 23.87
C PRO A 8 9.68 -36.94 23.29
N LEU A 9 9.03 -35.82 23.58
CA LEU A 9 9.46 -34.49 23.11
C LEU A 9 10.94 -34.20 23.44
N LEU A 10 11.42 -34.71 24.59
CA LEU A 10 12.80 -34.57 25.03
C LEU A 10 13.81 -35.40 24.24
N SER A 11 13.40 -36.33 23.36
CA SER A 11 14.32 -37.03 22.45
C SER A 11 14.56 -36.28 21.15
N LEU A 12 13.83 -35.20 20.87
CA LEU A 12 14.07 -34.37 19.69
C LEU A 12 15.41 -33.64 19.80
N PRO A 13 16.14 -33.40 18.69
CA PRO A 13 17.27 -32.48 18.63
C PRO A 13 16.89 -31.05 19.03
N ASP A 14 17.87 -30.26 19.48
CA ASP A 14 17.65 -28.89 19.94
C ASP A 14 17.10 -28.01 18.82
N GLU A 15 17.52 -28.25 17.57
CA GLU A 15 17.08 -27.50 16.39
C GLU A 15 15.59 -27.66 16.12
N LEU A 16 15.05 -28.88 16.29
CA LEU A 16 13.62 -29.14 16.13
C LEU A 16 12.81 -28.54 17.28
N LEU A 17 13.34 -28.58 18.51
CA LEU A 17 12.69 -27.94 19.66
C LEU A 17 12.62 -26.42 19.48
N VAL A 18 13.70 -25.79 18.99
CA VAL A 18 13.71 -24.36 18.65
C VAL A 18 12.69 -24.04 17.57
N GLN A 19 12.59 -24.85 16.51
CA GLN A 19 11.57 -24.64 15.47
C GLN A 19 10.13 -24.76 16.00
N ILE A 20 9.87 -25.72 16.90
CA ILE A 20 8.57 -25.85 17.57
C ILE A 20 8.28 -24.60 18.41
N PHE A 21 9.26 -24.11 19.16
CA PHE A 21 9.11 -22.90 19.97
C PHE A 21 8.93 -21.65 19.13
N ASP A 22 9.69 -21.49 18.04
CA ASP A 22 9.53 -20.39 17.08
C ASP A 22 8.14 -20.41 16.42
N TYR A 23 7.55 -21.59 16.20
CA TYR A 23 6.17 -21.67 15.72
C TYR A 23 5.17 -21.16 16.77
N LEU A 24 5.40 -21.45 18.05
CA LEU A 24 4.54 -21.00 19.16
C LEU A 24 4.68 -19.50 19.48
N THR A 25 5.73 -18.82 19.03
CA THR A 25 5.87 -17.36 19.16
C THR A 25 5.27 -16.55 18.01
N ARG A 26 4.76 -17.19 16.96
CA ARG A 26 4.27 -16.45 15.79
C ARG A 26 3.08 -15.55 16.16
N PRO A 27 3.10 -14.27 15.75
CA PRO A 27 2.00 -13.35 15.96
C PRO A 27 0.76 -13.91 15.23
N GLY A 28 -0.29 -14.19 15.99
CA GLY A 28 -1.48 -14.92 15.54
C GLY A 28 -2.17 -15.64 16.69
N TRP A 29 -1.41 -16.01 17.73
CA TRP A 29 -1.95 -16.58 18.96
C TRP A 29 -2.23 -15.46 19.97
N LYS A 30 -3.47 -14.95 20.01
CA LYS A 30 -3.92 -13.97 21.01
C LYS A 30 -3.85 -14.60 22.42
N GLY A 31 -2.79 -14.33 23.18
CA GLY A 31 -2.65 -14.83 24.56
C GLY A 31 -1.24 -14.70 25.13
N VAL A 32 -1.12 -14.91 26.45
CA VAL A 32 0.17 -14.98 27.20
C VAL A 32 1.17 -15.81 26.39
N PRO A 33 2.45 -15.38 26.23
CA PRO A 33 3.42 -16.12 25.44
C PRO A 33 3.47 -17.58 25.90
N LEU A 34 3.00 -18.48 25.04
CA LEU A 34 2.82 -19.92 25.33
C LEU A 34 4.13 -20.61 25.76
N LEU A 35 5.26 -19.92 25.56
CA LEU A 35 6.60 -20.32 25.94
C LEU A 35 6.96 -20.12 27.41
N LEU A 36 6.27 -19.23 28.13
CA LEU A 36 6.61 -18.97 29.53
C LEU A 36 6.53 -20.25 30.40
N PRO A 37 5.49 -21.11 30.29
CA PRO A 37 5.45 -22.39 31.01
C PRO A 37 6.62 -23.33 30.65
N PHE A 38 7.08 -23.32 29.39
CA PHE A 38 8.20 -24.15 28.97
C PHE A 38 9.52 -23.77 29.66
N THR A 39 9.66 -22.51 30.08
CA THR A 39 10.81 -22.08 30.89
C THR A 39 10.88 -22.77 32.26
N LEU A 40 9.78 -23.36 32.73
CA LEU A 40 9.69 -24.03 34.04
C LEU A 40 9.86 -25.56 33.96
N VAL A 41 9.82 -26.17 32.77
CA VAL A 41 9.77 -27.64 32.60
C VAL A 41 11.06 -28.34 33.03
N CYS A 42 12.18 -28.09 32.34
CA CYS A 42 13.48 -28.68 32.67
C CYS A 42 14.62 -27.78 32.19
N ARG A 43 15.87 -28.04 32.62
CA ARG A 43 17.01 -27.16 32.32
C ARG A 43 17.29 -27.02 30.81
N ARG A 44 17.14 -28.11 30.04
CA ARG A 44 17.35 -28.10 28.58
C ARG A 44 16.31 -27.23 27.89
N ILE A 45 15.03 -27.54 28.14
CA ILE A 45 13.90 -26.80 27.57
C ILE A 45 13.91 -25.34 28.00
N ARG A 46 14.24 -25.06 29.27
CA ARG A 46 14.38 -23.68 29.78
C ARG A 46 15.33 -22.85 28.95
N LYS A 47 16.54 -23.36 28.67
CA LYS A 47 17.55 -22.62 27.90
C LYS A 47 17.06 -22.31 26.48
N LEU A 48 16.49 -23.31 25.80
CA LEU A 48 15.99 -23.15 24.43
C LEU A 48 14.76 -22.22 24.38
N ALA A 49 13.80 -22.41 25.29
CA ALA A 49 12.62 -21.58 25.39
C ALA A 49 12.97 -20.13 25.74
N GLN A 50 13.93 -19.89 26.64
CA GLN A 50 14.43 -18.54 26.94
C GLN A 50 15.12 -17.91 25.72
N ALA A 51 15.97 -18.67 25.01
CA ALA A 51 16.61 -18.17 23.80
C ALA A 51 15.59 -17.72 22.75
N VAL A 52 14.51 -18.49 22.55
CA VAL A 52 13.43 -18.12 21.62
C VAL A 52 12.59 -16.96 22.15
N LEU A 53 12.22 -16.98 23.44
CA LEU A 53 11.37 -15.95 24.05
C LEU A 53 12.03 -14.56 24.04
N TYR A 54 13.34 -14.48 24.30
CA TYR A 54 14.08 -13.21 24.35
C TYR A 54 14.74 -12.85 23.02
N ARG A 55 14.56 -13.64 21.96
CA ARG A 55 15.15 -13.39 20.64
C ARG A 55 14.66 -12.07 20.04
N ASN A 56 13.35 -11.85 20.12
CA ASN A 56 12.68 -10.67 19.59
C ASN A 56 12.01 -9.93 20.74
N VAL A 57 12.55 -8.78 21.12
CA VAL A 57 12.05 -7.98 22.23
C VAL A 57 11.35 -6.75 21.68
N VAL A 58 10.10 -6.56 22.08
CA VAL A 58 9.31 -5.37 21.73
C VAL A 58 9.05 -4.58 23.01
N LEU A 59 9.57 -3.35 23.06
CA LEU A 59 9.35 -2.40 24.14
C LEU A 59 8.24 -1.46 23.72
N ASN A 60 7.00 -1.82 24.08
CA ASN A 60 5.79 -1.03 23.84
C ASN A 60 5.94 0.42 24.36
N PRO A 61 5.17 1.38 23.83
CA PRO A 61 5.24 2.81 24.17
C PRO A 61 4.82 3.14 25.62
N SER A 62 4.64 2.14 26.48
CA SER A 62 4.37 2.38 27.89
C SER A 62 5.61 3.00 28.54
N PRO A 63 5.48 4.10 29.31
CA PRO A 63 6.62 4.75 29.98
C PRO A 63 7.33 3.82 30.97
N ARG A 64 6.67 2.74 31.40
CA ARG A 64 7.25 1.71 32.28
C ARG A 64 7.97 0.58 31.54
N ALA A 65 7.86 0.48 30.22
CA ALA A 65 8.38 -0.65 29.45
C ALA A 65 9.90 -0.65 29.44
N ILE A 66 10.50 0.49 29.09
CA ILE A 66 11.96 0.69 29.13
C ILE A 66 12.48 0.47 30.56
N PRO A 67 12.03 1.19 31.62
CA PRO A 67 12.49 0.95 32.99
C PRO A 67 12.37 -0.50 33.49
N ARG A 68 11.29 -1.20 33.13
CA ARG A 68 11.11 -2.62 33.49
C ARG A 68 12.11 -3.50 32.76
N TRP A 69 12.32 -3.27 31.47
CA TRP A 69 13.34 -3.97 30.69
C TRP A 69 14.74 -3.75 31.27
N GLN A 70 15.06 -2.50 31.61
CA GLN A 70 16.31 -2.13 32.28
C GLN A 70 16.48 -2.90 33.59
N ALA A 71 15.45 -2.95 34.44
CA ALA A 71 15.51 -3.71 35.69
C ALA A 71 15.66 -5.23 35.49
N ILE A 72 15.08 -5.79 34.43
CA ILE A 72 15.19 -7.23 34.08
C ILE A 72 16.61 -7.57 33.62
N ILE A 73 17.15 -6.77 32.68
CA ILE A 73 18.48 -6.95 32.12
C ILE A 73 19.56 -6.69 33.17
N GLY A 74 19.41 -5.65 34.00
CA GLY A 74 20.34 -5.38 35.09
C GLY A 74 20.44 -6.54 36.09
N LYS A 75 19.33 -7.26 36.34
CA LYS A 75 19.31 -8.47 37.17
C LYS A 75 19.87 -9.70 36.46
N ASN A 76 19.72 -9.80 35.14
CA ASN A 76 20.13 -10.96 34.34
C ASN A 76 20.77 -10.52 33.01
N PRO A 77 22.04 -10.09 33.01
CA PRO A 77 22.70 -9.59 31.80
C PRO A 77 22.79 -10.61 30.66
N SER A 78 22.78 -11.92 30.99
CA SER A 78 22.78 -13.01 30.01
C SER A 78 21.53 -13.04 29.12
N LEU A 79 20.41 -12.45 29.57
CA LEU A 79 19.21 -12.30 28.73
C LEU A 79 19.46 -11.31 27.58
N GLY A 80 20.26 -10.27 27.79
CA GLY A 80 20.61 -9.30 26.75
C GLY A 80 21.39 -9.94 25.59
N GLN A 81 22.19 -10.97 25.89
CA GLN A 81 22.93 -11.73 24.87
C GLN A 81 22.02 -12.60 23.99
N LEU A 82 20.77 -12.84 24.39
CA LEU A 82 19.81 -13.63 23.61
C LEU A 82 19.02 -12.77 22.61
N VAL A 83 19.06 -11.45 22.76
CA VAL A 83 18.31 -10.51 21.94
C VAL A 83 19.00 -10.35 20.59
N ASP A 84 18.30 -10.80 19.54
CA ASP A 84 18.69 -10.65 18.14
C ASP A 84 18.01 -9.41 17.51
N THR A 85 16.74 -9.18 17.84
CA THR A 85 15.91 -8.08 17.33
C THR A 85 15.31 -7.31 18.49
N LEU A 86 15.47 -5.98 18.47
CA LEU A 86 14.90 -5.07 19.46
C LEU A 86 14.04 -4.03 18.75
N THR A 87 12.78 -3.95 19.13
CA THR A 87 11.87 -2.87 18.74
C THR A 87 11.62 -1.98 19.94
N VAL A 88 11.80 -0.68 19.76
CA VAL A 88 11.53 0.32 20.79
C VAL A 88 10.59 1.36 20.21
N TYR A 89 9.47 1.59 20.89
CA TYR A 89 8.56 2.68 20.57
C TYR A 89 8.91 3.91 21.41
N GLY A 90 8.89 5.08 20.79
CA GLY A 90 9.04 6.34 21.48
C GLY A 90 7.81 6.69 22.31
N ASN A 91 7.98 7.67 23.20
CA ASN A 91 6.88 8.22 23.99
C ASN A 91 6.08 9.29 23.20
N GLY A 92 6.42 9.50 21.92
CA GLY A 92 6.05 10.68 21.13
C GLY A 92 4.59 10.77 20.67
N PHE A 93 3.71 9.91 21.18
CA PHE A 93 2.28 9.99 20.93
C PHE A 93 1.54 9.69 22.25
N GLU A 94 1.56 10.64 23.19
CA GLU A 94 0.36 10.81 24.00
C GLU A 94 -0.65 11.47 23.06
N PRO A 95 -1.65 10.73 22.52
CA PRO A 95 -2.68 11.36 21.71
C PRO A 95 -3.29 12.45 22.59
N ASP A 96 -3.17 13.70 22.14
CA ASP A 96 -3.63 14.90 22.84
C ASP A 96 -4.86 14.56 23.70
N SER A 97 -4.65 14.40 25.00
CA SER A 97 -5.72 14.27 25.98
C SER A 97 -6.33 15.67 26.20
N ASP A 98 -6.69 16.32 25.10
CA ASP A 98 -7.18 17.69 24.97
C ASP A 98 -8.67 17.81 25.31
N LEU A 99 -9.20 16.92 26.15
CA LEU A 99 -10.59 16.99 26.58
C LEU A 99 -10.69 16.75 28.10
N ASP A 100 -10.80 17.87 28.82
CA ASP A 100 -11.39 18.05 30.15
C ASP A 100 -10.47 18.03 31.39
N SER A 101 -9.37 18.79 31.42
CA SER A 101 -8.76 19.20 32.70
C SER A 101 -8.81 20.72 32.92
N ASP A 102 -10.02 21.28 32.98
CA ASP A 102 -10.32 22.58 33.60
C ASP A 102 -10.16 22.50 35.13
N LEU A 103 -8.96 22.22 35.62
CA LEU A 103 -8.65 22.33 37.05
C LEU A 103 -7.37 23.11 37.27
N ASP A 104 -7.58 24.41 37.52
CA ASP A 104 -6.74 25.39 38.21
C ASP A 104 -5.63 24.76 39.09
N SER A 105 -4.50 24.41 38.49
CA SER A 105 -3.30 24.00 39.22
C SER A 105 -2.19 25.00 38.92
N ASP A 106 -2.23 26.13 39.63
CA ASP A 106 -1.15 27.12 39.80
C ASP A 106 0.07 26.47 40.49
N SER A 107 0.70 25.50 39.82
CA SER A 107 1.92 24.85 40.27
C SER A 107 3.10 25.38 39.46
N ASP A 108 3.70 26.46 39.96
CA ASP A 108 4.99 27.02 39.54
C ASP A 108 6.14 26.00 39.72
N SER A 109 6.19 24.97 38.87
CA SER A 109 7.25 23.95 38.88
C SER A 109 8.14 24.07 37.64
N ASP A 110 8.70 25.27 37.46
CA ASP A 110 9.80 25.53 36.52
C ASP A 110 11.13 25.01 37.10
N SER A 111 11.48 23.72 37.00
CA SER A 111 12.90 23.27 37.12
C SER A 111 13.26 21.81 36.91
N ASP A 112 12.34 20.85 36.69
CA ASP A 112 12.75 19.43 36.76
C ASP A 112 12.88 18.70 35.40
N SER A 113 12.52 19.33 34.27
CA SER A 113 12.58 18.68 32.95
C SER A 113 13.99 18.27 32.52
N ASP A 114 15.01 19.03 32.93
CA ASP A 114 16.40 18.77 32.56
C ASP A 114 17.05 17.70 33.45
N GLU A 115 16.64 17.56 34.72
CA GLU A 115 17.13 16.49 35.60
C GLU A 115 16.51 15.13 35.27
N GLU A 116 15.25 15.08 34.86
CA GLU A 116 14.57 13.85 34.43
C GLU A 116 15.21 13.29 33.14
N ALA A 117 15.52 14.15 32.17
CA ALA A 117 16.18 13.78 30.92
C ALA A 117 17.62 13.22 31.13
N ILE A 118 18.35 13.70 32.15
CA ILE A 118 19.72 13.26 32.44
C ILE A 118 19.74 11.90 33.16
N GLN A 119 18.79 11.63 34.06
CA GLN A 119 18.68 10.34 34.74
C GLN A 119 18.26 9.22 33.77
N ASP A 120 17.39 9.52 32.81
CA ASP A 120 17.01 8.56 31.76
C ASP A 120 18.19 8.17 30.86
N SER A 121 19.11 9.11 30.58
CA SER A 121 20.29 8.88 29.73
C SER A 121 21.29 7.86 30.30
N GLU A 122 21.57 7.91 31.61
CA GLU A 122 22.53 6.98 32.23
C GLU A 122 21.99 5.54 32.35
N VAL A 123 20.69 5.39 32.62
CA VAL A 123 20.05 4.09 32.77
C VAL A 123 19.78 3.41 31.42
N VAL A 124 19.46 4.21 30.37
CA VAL A 124 19.43 3.74 28.98
C VAL A 124 20.80 3.15 28.59
N ARG A 125 21.89 3.83 28.93
CA ARG A 125 23.27 3.41 28.63
C ARG A 125 23.66 2.06 29.27
N ALA A 126 23.26 1.81 30.52
CA ALA A 126 23.58 0.55 31.19
C ALA A 126 22.87 -0.65 30.54
N THR A 127 21.68 -0.43 30.00
CA THR A 127 20.77 -1.49 29.58
C THR A 127 21.02 -1.95 28.16
N THR A 128 21.28 -1.00 27.27
CA THR A 128 21.71 -1.28 25.89
C THR A 128 23.05 -2.00 25.86
N SER A 129 23.96 -1.73 26.82
CA SER A 129 25.29 -2.36 26.89
C SER A 129 25.25 -3.90 27.04
N ALA A 130 24.16 -4.44 27.60
CA ALA A 130 23.98 -5.89 27.76
C ALA A 130 23.46 -6.58 26.48
N VAL A 131 22.96 -5.80 25.51
CA VAL A 131 22.40 -6.30 24.25
C VAL A 131 23.50 -6.44 23.20
N SER A 132 24.45 -7.35 23.45
CA SER A 132 25.69 -7.45 22.65
C SER A 132 25.54 -8.18 21.30
N ASN A 133 24.46 -8.96 21.13
CA ASN A 133 24.23 -9.79 19.94
C ASN A 133 23.16 -9.22 18.99
N LEU A 134 22.81 -7.96 19.17
CA LEU A 134 21.75 -7.30 18.41
C LEU A 134 22.09 -7.24 16.91
N LYS A 135 21.23 -7.83 16.09
CA LYS A 135 21.34 -7.82 14.62
C LYS A 135 20.39 -6.82 13.99
N GLU A 136 19.24 -6.59 14.60
CA GLU A 136 18.19 -5.74 14.06
C GLU A 136 17.66 -4.80 15.14
N LEU A 137 17.58 -3.52 14.82
CA LEU A 137 17.00 -2.49 15.69
C LEU A 137 15.89 -1.78 14.92
N ILE A 138 14.72 -1.67 15.54
CA ILE A 138 13.56 -0.93 15.03
C ILE A 138 13.23 0.16 16.04
N LEU A 139 13.31 1.41 15.64
CA LEU A 139 12.95 2.59 16.43
C LEU A 139 11.70 3.20 15.80
N SER A 140 10.57 3.13 16.48
CA SER A 140 9.29 3.61 15.97
C SER A 140 8.77 4.79 16.79
N ASP A 141 8.17 5.77 16.13
CA ASP A 141 7.52 6.92 16.78
C ASP A 141 8.44 7.68 17.75
N MET A 142 9.72 7.81 17.40
CA MET A 142 10.75 8.42 18.24
C MET A 142 11.24 9.74 17.70
N THR A 143 11.55 10.69 18.58
CA THR A 143 12.30 11.88 18.19
C THR A 143 13.72 11.52 17.70
N THR A 144 14.31 12.41 16.89
CA THR A 144 15.70 12.24 16.44
C THR A 144 16.71 12.18 17.60
N GLU A 145 16.41 12.88 18.70
CA GLU A 145 17.18 12.90 19.94
C GLU A 145 17.13 11.56 20.67
N GLU A 146 15.94 11.02 20.92
CA GLU A 146 15.75 9.71 21.55
C GLU A 146 16.45 8.60 20.76
N ALA A 147 16.27 8.60 19.43
CA ALA A 147 16.94 7.64 18.56
C ALA A 147 18.46 7.78 18.65
N SER A 148 18.97 9.00 18.67
CA SER A 148 20.40 9.28 18.86
C SER A 148 20.92 8.76 20.20
N PHE A 149 20.19 8.97 21.30
CA PHE A 149 20.57 8.47 22.62
C PHE A 149 20.62 6.93 22.67
N ILE A 150 19.62 6.26 22.09
CA ILE A 150 19.58 4.80 22.03
C ILE A 150 20.76 4.26 21.20
N LEU A 151 21.02 4.85 20.02
CA LEU A 151 22.15 4.44 19.17
C LEU A 151 23.51 4.72 19.83
N ALA A 152 23.64 5.83 20.56
CA ALA A 152 24.83 6.15 21.33
C ALA A 152 25.12 5.08 22.39
N ALA A 153 24.06 4.59 23.03
CA ALA A 153 24.08 3.66 24.14
C ALA A 153 24.37 2.20 23.73
N LEU A 154 24.17 1.82 22.46
CA LEU A 154 24.37 0.45 22.00
C LEU A 154 25.85 0.02 21.94
N PRO A 155 26.17 -1.23 22.33
CA PRO A 155 27.48 -1.82 22.14
C PRO A 155 27.71 -2.01 20.63
N SER A 156 28.87 -1.58 20.15
CA SER A 156 29.23 -1.71 18.74
C SER A 156 29.53 -3.18 18.45
N THR A 157 28.85 -3.81 17.48
CA THR A 157 29.51 -4.37 16.26
C THR A 157 28.66 -5.32 15.40
N SER A 158 27.52 -5.85 15.84
CA SER A 158 26.77 -6.88 15.09
C SER A 158 25.48 -6.41 14.39
N LEU A 159 25.16 -5.10 14.47
CA LEU A 159 23.95 -4.56 13.89
C LEU A 159 24.01 -4.59 12.35
N ARG A 160 23.05 -5.27 11.74
CA ARG A 160 22.94 -5.50 10.28
C ARG A 160 21.74 -4.78 9.67
N SER A 161 20.69 -4.58 10.44
CA SER A 161 19.48 -3.85 10.04
C SER A 161 19.15 -2.78 11.06
N LEU A 162 18.87 -1.56 10.57
CA LEU A 162 18.41 -0.44 11.37
C LEU A 162 17.19 0.16 10.67
N ASP A 163 16.03 0.11 11.33
CA ASP A 163 14.81 0.77 10.90
C ASP A 163 14.48 1.90 11.88
N MET A 164 14.29 3.10 11.36
CA MET A 164 14.00 4.30 12.13
C MET A 164 12.79 5.01 11.52
N GLN A 165 11.71 5.10 12.27
CA GLN A 165 10.55 5.94 11.99
C GLN A 165 10.59 7.07 13.00
N LEU A 166 11.11 8.20 12.54
CA LEU A 166 11.44 9.34 13.38
C LEU A 166 10.34 10.38 13.30
N LEU A 167 9.99 10.95 14.44
CA LEU A 167 9.18 12.14 14.56
C LEU A 167 10.08 13.35 14.37
N ARG A 168 9.58 14.31 13.59
CA ARG A 168 10.30 15.53 13.29
C ARG A 168 10.44 16.41 14.52
N THR A 169 11.64 16.49 15.08
CA THR A 169 11.94 17.43 16.15
C THR A 169 12.01 18.85 15.59
N LEU A 170 11.22 19.78 16.14
CA LEU A 170 11.32 21.22 15.88
C LEU A 170 12.63 21.82 16.44
N ALA A 171 13.27 21.11 17.37
CA ALA A 171 14.54 21.49 17.96
C ALA A 171 15.66 21.51 16.91
N SER A 172 16.67 22.33 17.18
CA SER A 172 17.89 22.47 16.36
C SER A 172 18.81 21.24 16.35
N PHE A 173 18.27 20.05 16.70
CA PHE A 173 19.02 18.81 16.70
C PHE A 173 19.60 18.55 15.33
N ARG A 174 20.90 18.29 15.31
CA ARG A 174 21.64 18.14 14.06
C ARG A 174 21.57 16.68 13.67
N TRP A 175 20.99 16.40 12.50
CA TRP A 175 21.06 15.09 11.86
C TRP A 175 22.48 14.51 11.84
N SER A 176 23.52 15.35 11.87
CA SER A 176 24.93 14.93 12.01
C SER A 176 25.17 14.02 13.21
N ASP A 177 24.51 14.28 14.34
CA ASP A 177 24.76 13.59 15.60
C ASP A 177 24.18 12.18 15.54
N LEU A 178 22.95 12.05 15.01
CA LEU A 178 22.35 10.75 14.67
C LEU A 178 23.27 9.95 13.75
N TRP A 179 23.72 10.55 12.64
CA TRP A 179 24.59 9.86 11.68
C TRP A 179 25.95 9.48 12.25
N ALA A 180 26.51 10.28 13.17
CA ALA A 180 27.74 9.94 13.86
C ALA A 180 27.61 8.63 14.64
N HIS A 181 26.42 8.34 15.18
CA HIS A 181 26.15 7.07 15.85
C HIS A 181 25.87 5.91 14.87
N VAL A 182 25.15 6.15 13.77
CA VAL A 182 24.89 5.11 12.75
C VAL A 182 26.19 4.58 12.12
N VAL A 183 27.18 5.44 11.86
CA VAL A 183 28.47 5.05 11.26
C VAL A 183 29.28 4.09 12.16
N ARG A 184 28.94 3.96 13.44
CA ARG A 184 29.59 3.00 14.37
C ARG A 184 29.24 1.54 14.09
N PHE A 185 28.31 1.26 13.17
CA PHE A 185 27.87 -0.09 12.82
C PHE A 185 28.42 -0.48 11.43
N PRO A 186 29.66 -1.02 11.36
CA PRO A 186 30.30 -1.33 10.08
C PRO A 186 29.66 -2.50 9.33
N GLU A 187 28.92 -3.38 10.02
CA GLU A 187 28.18 -4.51 9.44
C GLU A 187 26.78 -4.12 8.93
N LEU A 188 26.39 -2.84 9.08
CA LEU A 188 25.06 -2.39 8.68
C LEU A 188 24.85 -2.58 7.17
N SER A 189 23.88 -3.43 6.84
CA SER A 189 23.56 -3.85 5.48
C SER A 189 22.24 -3.28 4.97
N MET A 190 21.32 -3.00 5.89
CA MET A 190 20.02 -2.41 5.62
C MET A 190 19.78 -1.24 6.56
N LEU A 191 19.37 -0.11 5.98
CA LEU A 191 19.03 1.10 6.72
C LEU A 191 17.72 1.66 6.16
N THR A 192 16.72 1.75 7.03
CA THR A 192 15.47 2.47 6.77
C THR A 192 15.42 3.67 7.72
N CYS A 193 15.18 4.86 7.18
CA CYS A 193 15.02 6.08 7.97
C CYS A 193 13.94 6.96 7.36
N GLN A 194 12.78 7.00 8.00
CA GLN A 194 11.60 7.74 7.56
C GLN A 194 11.27 8.83 8.58
N ASP A 195 10.84 9.99 8.11
CA ASP A 195 10.32 11.08 8.96
C ASP A 195 8.80 11.10 8.86
N TRP A 196 8.11 11.06 9.99
CA TRP A 196 6.67 11.16 10.12
C TRP A 196 6.31 12.59 10.53
N LEU A 197 6.11 13.48 9.55
CA LEU A 197 5.26 14.69 9.73
C LEU A 197 5.07 15.46 8.40
N PRO A 198 3.82 15.54 7.89
CA PRO A 198 3.45 16.33 6.72
C PRO A 198 2.94 17.75 7.06
N GLN A 199 3.31 18.36 8.20
CA GLN A 199 2.73 19.66 8.57
C GLN A 199 3.55 20.88 8.11
N ALA A 200 2.99 21.55 7.10
CA ALA A 200 2.84 22.99 6.75
C ALA A 200 3.92 24.05 7.07
N GLY A 201 4.85 23.82 7.99
CA GLY A 201 5.93 24.75 8.26
C GLY A 201 7.04 24.64 7.21
N PRO A 202 7.54 25.74 6.63
CA PRO A 202 8.78 25.68 5.86
C PRO A 202 9.85 25.13 6.80
N ALA A 203 10.40 23.99 6.44
CA ALA A 203 11.51 23.45 7.23
C ALA A 203 12.62 24.49 7.31
N PRO A 204 13.33 24.56 8.44
CA PRO A 204 14.52 25.39 8.53
C PRO A 204 15.41 25.08 7.34
N ARG A 205 15.77 26.10 6.55
CA ARG A 205 16.75 25.91 5.47
C ARG A 205 17.98 25.31 6.10
N ALA A 206 18.35 24.12 5.64
CA ALA A 206 19.49 23.41 6.15
C ALA A 206 20.71 24.32 6.09
N PRO A 207 21.39 24.60 7.22
CA PRO A 207 22.68 25.25 7.15
C PRO A 207 23.58 24.35 6.29
N ALA A 208 24.41 24.95 5.43
CA ALA A 208 25.33 24.22 4.57
C ALA A 208 26.33 23.45 5.45
N HIS A 209 25.97 22.22 5.82
CA HIS A 209 26.81 21.38 6.67
C HIS A 209 28.03 20.95 5.85
N GLN A 210 29.20 21.45 6.24
CA GLN A 210 30.48 20.95 5.76
C GLN A 210 30.76 19.58 6.40
N GLY A 211 30.32 18.52 5.72
CA GLY A 211 31.21 17.38 5.45
C GLY A 211 31.51 16.40 6.58
N GLN A 212 30.54 16.01 7.41
CA GLN A 212 30.67 14.70 8.05
C GLN A 212 30.33 13.63 7.01
N ARG A 213 31.36 12.99 6.45
CA ARG A 213 31.18 11.92 5.47
C ARG A 213 30.62 10.69 6.20
N VAL A 214 29.32 10.48 6.08
CA VAL A 214 28.66 9.23 6.50
C VAL A 214 29.15 8.12 5.58
N VAL A 215 29.99 7.21 6.07
CA VAL A 215 30.51 6.08 5.26
C VAL A 215 29.98 4.78 5.84
N LEU A 216 29.16 4.07 5.08
CA LEU A 216 28.57 2.77 5.45
C LEU A 216 28.99 1.74 4.39
N PRO A 217 30.18 1.12 4.55
CA PRO A 217 30.83 0.37 3.48
C PRO A 217 30.13 -0.96 3.14
N GLN A 218 29.31 -1.49 4.04
CA GLN A 218 28.56 -2.73 3.85
C GLN A 218 27.09 -2.50 3.51
N LEU A 219 26.63 -1.24 3.41
CA LEU A 219 25.22 -0.96 3.18
C LEU A 219 24.82 -1.40 1.77
N VAL A 220 23.85 -2.32 1.71
CA VAL A 220 23.30 -2.90 0.48
C VAL A 220 21.95 -2.28 0.14
N ARG A 221 21.13 -1.97 1.15
CA ARG A 221 19.81 -1.38 1.00
C ARG A 221 19.65 -0.13 1.83
N LEU A 222 19.23 0.96 1.19
CA LEU A 222 18.90 2.23 1.83
C LEU A 222 17.46 2.62 1.48
N GLN A 223 16.64 2.86 2.49
CA GLN A 223 15.31 3.44 2.35
C GLN A 223 15.23 4.72 3.16
N VAL A 224 15.05 5.85 2.50
CA VAL A 224 15.03 7.18 3.14
C VAL A 224 14.01 8.08 2.50
N ASN A 225 13.61 9.16 3.17
CA ASN A 225 12.95 10.25 2.44
C ASN A 225 13.98 11.20 1.80
N ASP A 226 13.50 12.01 0.86
CA ASP A 226 14.28 13.02 0.14
C ASP A 226 14.97 14.02 1.07
N TYR A 227 14.27 14.52 2.10
CA TYR A 227 14.83 15.46 3.06
C TYR A 227 16.04 14.87 3.80
N ILE A 228 15.89 13.67 4.37
CA ILE A 228 16.94 12.96 5.12
C ILE A 228 18.12 12.65 4.21
N LEU A 229 17.86 12.20 2.98
CA LEU A 229 18.90 11.95 1.98
C LEU A 229 19.76 13.21 1.75
N VAL A 230 19.12 14.36 1.54
CA VAL A 230 19.82 15.64 1.34
C VAL A 230 20.54 16.11 2.61
N GLN A 231 19.96 15.92 3.79
CA GLN A 231 20.63 16.27 5.06
C GLN A 231 21.87 15.42 5.33
N ALA A 232 21.77 14.12 5.08
CA ALA A 232 22.79 13.14 5.44
C ALA A 232 24.00 13.17 4.48
N TRP A 233 23.76 13.34 3.18
CA TRP A 233 24.83 13.29 2.17
C TRP A 233 25.12 14.64 1.51
N GLY A 234 24.24 15.64 1.65
CA GLY A 234 24.39 16.95 1.03
C GLY A 234 24.11 16.94 -0.48
N VAL A 235 23.91 18.13 -1.05
CA VAL A 235 23.53 18.33 -2.47
C VAL A 235 24.59 17.79 -3.46
N ALA A 236 25.86 17.74 -3.05
CA ALA A 236 26.99 17.25 -3.86
C ALA A 236 27.62 15.97 -3.28
N GLY A 237 26.90 15.25 -2.41
CA GLY A 237 27.41 14.10 -1.68
C GLY A 237 27.77 12.93 -2.61
N PRO A 238 29.02 12.44 -2.61
CA PRO A 238 29.41 11.33 -3.46
C PRO A 238 28.89 10.01 -2.87
N LEU A 239 27.64 9.63 -3.18
CA LEU A 239 27.03 8.34 -2.76
C LEU A 239 27.94 7.16 -3.07
N ARG A 240 28.63 7.21 -4.21
CA ARG A 240 29.62 6.20 -4.61
C ARG A 240 30.73 5.99 -3.59
N GLN A 241 31.18 7.04 -2.90
CA GLN A 241 32.26 6.95 -1.91
C GLN A 241 31.73 6.53 -0.55
N THR A 242 30.52 6.96 -0.20
CA THR A 242 29.91 6.73 1.11
C THR A 242 29.25 5.36 1.22
N LEU A 243 28.60 4.90 0.15
CA LEU A 243 27.82 3.67 0.08
C LEU A 243 28.27 2.79 -1.12
N PRO A 244 29.55 2.35 -1.17
CA PRO A 244 30.11 1.70 -2.36
C PRO A 244 29.44 0.36 -2.74
N LYS A 245 28.75 -0.29 -1.81
CA LYS A 245 28.06 -1.57 -2.01
C LYS A 245 26.53 -1.45 -2.17
N LEU A 246 26.01 -0.22 -2.27
CA LEU A 246 24.57 -0.01 -2.37
C LEU A 246 24.01 -0.65 -3.64
N TRP A 247 23.05 -1.54 -3.45
CA TRP A 247 22.37 -2.27 -4.51
C TRP A 247 20.93 -1.77 -4.69
N GLU A 248 20.24 -1.50 -3.59
CA GLU A 248 18.86 -1.01 -3.59
C GLU A 248 18.76 0.34 -2.89
N LEU A 249 18.21 1.32 -3.59
CA LEU A 249 17.91 2.65 -3.06
C LEU A 249 16.42 2.95 -3.23
N GLN A 250 15.74 3.21 -2.13
CA GLN A 250 14.38 3.68 -2.09
C GLN A 250 14.33 5.08 -1.49
N ILE A 251 13.75 6.01 -2.25
CA ILE A 251 13.56 7.40 -1.84
C ILE A 251 12.06 7.67 -1.79
N SER A 252 11.56 7.98 -0.60
CA SER A 252 10.21 8.50 -0.40
C SER A 252 10.23 10.03 -0.56
N ILE A 253 9.62 10.52 -1.63
CA ILE A 253 9.49 11.93 -1.95
C ILE A 253 8.38 12.52 -1.11
N SER A 254 8.77 13.40 -0.20
CA SER A 254 7.88 14.20 0.64
C SER A 254 7.97 15.69 0.33
N ARG A 255 9.06 16.12 -0.33
CA ARG A 255 9.40 17.52 -0.63
C ARG A 255 9.84 17.69 -2.06
N PHE A 256 8.94 18.24 -2.86
CA PHE A 256 9.21 18.50 -4.28
C PHE A 256 10.30 19.55 -4.54
N GLU A 257 10.71 20.33 -3.53
CA GLU A 257 11.74 21.36 -3.63
C GLU A 257 13.15 20.78 -3.80
N ASP A 258 13.38 19.55 -3.30
CA ASP A 258 14.72 18.93 -3.27
C ASP A 258 15.07 18.14 -4.54
N SER A 259 14.24 18.20 -5.58
CA SER A 259 14.41 17.44 -6.84
C SER A 259 15.79 17.60 -7.50
N SER A 260 16.32 18.82 -7.55
CA SER A 260 17.66 19.07 -8.11
C SER A 260 18.78 18.45 -7.26
N ALA A 261 18.65 18.49 -5.93
CA ALA A 261 19.61 17.89 -5.01
C ALA A 261 19.57 16.36 -5.08
N VAL A 262 18.37 15.77 -5.10
CA VAL A 262 18.21 14.32 -5.27
C VAL A 262 18.78 13.86 -6.61
N THR A 263 18.52 14.58 -7.70
CA THR A 263 19.07 14.25 -9.02
C THR A 263 20.61 14.32 -9.04
N ALA A 264 21.20 15.33 -8.39
CA ALA A 264 22.65 15.46 -8.26
C ALA A 264 23.25 14.30 -7.44
N ILE A 265 22.61 13.92 -6.35
CA ILE A 265 22.97 12.78 -5.50
C ILE A 265 22.92 11.46 -6.30
N LEU A 266 21.84 11.23 -7.05
CA LEU A 266 21.67 10.04 -7.89
C LEU A 266 22.66 9.99 -9.06
N SER A 267 23.13 11.13 -9.55
CA SER A 267 24.16 11.21 -10.59
C SER A 267 25.52 10.64 -10.12
N GLU A 268 25.76 10.67 -8.81
CA GLU A 268 26.95 10.14 -8.14
C GLU A 268 26.69 8.79 -7.47
N ALA A 269 25.64 8.07 -7.88
CA ALA A 269 25.34 6.74 -7.37
C ALA A 269 26.49 5.74 -7.63
N PRO A 270 26.63 4.73 -6.76
CA PRO A 270 27.58 3.65 -6.98
C PRO A 270 27.17 2.80 -8.18
N SER A 271 28.16 2.28 -8.91
CA SER A 271 27.92 1.43 -10.08
C SER A 271 27.31 0.07 -9.74
N THR A 272 27.23 -0.27 -8.46
CA THR A 272 26.58 -1.48 -7.91
C THR A 272 25.06 -1.33 -7.79
N LEU A 273 24.52 -0.11 -7.89
CA LEU A 273 23.08 0.13 -7.78
C LEU A 273 22.35 -0.51 -8.96
N THR A 274 21.43 -1.44 -8.67
CA THR A 274 20.58 -2.07 -9.69
C THR A 274 19.09 -1.83 -9.51
N THR A 275 18.66 -1.43 -8.30
CA THR A 275 17.26 -1.16 -7.99
C THR A 275 17.11 0.25 -7.46
N LEU A 276 16.32 1.07 -8.15
CA LEU A 276 15.95 2.41 -7.73
C LEU A 276 14.44 2.50 -7.60
N LYS A 277 13.96 2.94 -6.43
CA LYS A 277 12.55 3.20 -6.16
C LYS A 277 12.38 4.66 -5.80
N LEU A 278 11.61 5.40 -6.59
CA LEU A 278 11.23 6.79 -6.32
C LEU A 278 9.73 6.80 -6.06
N LEU A 279 9.35 6.81 -4.79
CA LEU A 279 7.96 6.71 -4.35
C LEU A 279 7.53 8.06 -3.79
N SER A 280 6.27 8.44 -3.95
CA SER A 280 5.69 9.59 -3.24
C SER A 280 4.45 9.12 -2.49
N ASP A 281 4.02 9.93 -1.53
CA ASP A 281 2.68 9.77 -0.98
C ASP A 281 1.66 10.04 -2.11
N PRO A 282 0.71 9.13 -2.38
CA PRO A 282 -0.30 9.32 -3.42
C PRO A 282 -1.15 10.56 -3.23
N ASP A 283 -1.33 11.06 -2.00
CA ASP A 283 -2.19 12.19 -1.68
C ASP A 283 -1.49 13.54 -1.83
N THR A 284 -0.17 13.53 -2.07
CA THR A 284 0.59 14.76 -2.27
C THR A 284 0.27 15.41 -3.61
N LEU A 285 -0.47 16.52 -3.56
CA LEU A 285 -0.73 17.37 -4.72
C LEU A 285 0.57 18.04 -5.18
N GLY A 286 0.99 17.78 -6.41
CA GLY A 286 2.22 18.32 -6.96
C GLY A 286 2.29 18.21 -8.48
N HIS A 287 3.18 19.00 -9.08
CA HIS A 287 3.56 18.80 -10.48
C HIS A 287 4.70 17.78 -10.55
N PRO A 288 4.75 16.95 -11.61
CA PRO A 288 5.85 16.02 -11.79
C PRO A 288 7.20 16.73 -11.84
N ARG A 289 8.22 16.12 -11.23
CA ARG A 289 9.58 16.68 -11.16
C ARG A 289 10.62 15.75 -11.78
N GLN A 290 11.75 16.34 -12.13
CA GLN A 290 12.92 15.62 -12.60
C GLN A 290 13.70 15.07 -11.40
N TYR A 291 13.71 13.75 -11.26
CA TYR A 291 14.55 13.02 -10.31
C TYR A 291 15.55 12.07 -11.00
N LEU A 292 15.24 11.64 -12.23
CA LEU A 292 16.07 10.70 -12.96
C LEU A 292 17.32 11.40 -13.50
N PRO A 293 18.53 10.95 -13.12
CA PRO A 293 19.76 11.44 -13.74
C PRO A 293 19.89 10.91 -15.18
N PRO A 294 20.87 11.40 -15.96
CA PRO A 294 21.21 10.81 -17.25
C PRO A 294 21.47 9.30 -17.11
N SER A 295 21.04 8.49 -18.09
CA SER A 295 21.17 7.02 -18.04
C SER A 295 22.61 6.54 -17.86
N SER A 296 23.60 7.30 -18.33
CA SER A 296 25.02 7.02 -18.14
C SER A 296 25.48 7.04 -16.68
N ALA A 297 24.74 7.72 -15.79
CA ALA A 297 25.04 7.75 -14.36
C ALA A 297 24.64 6.45 -13.65
N LEU A 298 23.67 5.70 -14.21
CA LEU A 298 23.10 4.48 -13.64
C LEU A 298 23.29 3.28 -14.58
N PRO A 299 24.54 2.90 -14.91
CA PRO A 299 24.83 1.95 -15.99
C PRO A 299 24.44 0.49 -15.69
N ARG A 300 24.07 0.15 -14.45
CA ARG A 300 23.65 -1.19 -14.02
C ARG A 300 22.24 -1.24 -13.48
N LEU A 301 21.44 -0.19 -13.68
CA LEU A 301 20.07 -0.15 -13.20
C LEU A 301 19.20 -1.12 -14.00
N THR A 302 18.76 -2.20 -13.35
CA THR A 302 17.89 -3.23 -13.95
C THR A 302 16.44 -3.10 -13.52
N ARG A 303 16.17 -2.53 -12.34
CA ARG A 303 14.81 -2.33 -11.81
C ARG A 303 14.57 -0.86 -11.46
N LEU A 304 13.52 -0.30 -12.02
CA LEU A 304 13.06 1.06 -11.74
C LEU A 304 11.61 1.05 -11.27
N GLU A 305 11.34 1.65 -10.11
CA GLU A 305 9.98 1.84 -9.60
C GLU A 305 9.67 3.32 -9.41
N LEU A 306 8.53 3.76 -9.92
CA LEU A 306 8.13 5.18 -9.98
C LEU A 306 6.74 5.37 -9.39
N GLY A 307 6.61 6.26 -8.41
CA GLY A 307 5.35 6.71 -7.83
C GLY A 307 4.74 7.92 -8.50
N ALA A 308 3.68 8.46 -7.89
CA ALA A 308 3.05 9.69 -8.34
C ALA A 308 4.06 10.85 -8.36
N ASN A 309 3.96 11.73 -9.36
CA ASN A 309 4.77 12.95 -9.45
C ASN A 309 6.32 12.79 -9.43
N THR A 310 6.87 11.58 -9.54
CA THR A 310 8.33 11.33 -9.45
C THR A 310 9.08 11.38 -10.79
N PHE A 311 8.39 11.59 -11.90
CA PHE A 311 9.02 11.66 -13.22
C PHE A 311 8.28 12.59 -14.17
N ILE A 312 9.02 13.20 -15.09
CA ILE A 312 8.45 13.95 -16.22
C ILE A 312 8.41 13.02 -17.44
N GLU A 313 7.24 12.90 -18.10
CA GLU A 313 7.05 11.99 -19.25
C GLU A 313 8.14 12.14 -20.31
N ALA A 314 8.44 13.37 -20.74
CA ALA A 314 9.43 13.63 -21.78
C ALA A 314 10.84 13.12 -21.41
N GLU A 315 11.20 13.19 -20.14
CA GLU A 315 12.49 12.73 -19.63
C GLU A 315 12.53 11.22 -19.50
N LEU A 316 11.45 10.61 -19.01
CA LEU A 316 11.33 9.15 -18.96
C LEU A 316 11.41 8.56 -20.37
N LEU A 317 10.69 9.13 -21.34
CA LEU A 317 10.75 8.69 -22.74
C LEU A 317 12.14 8.83 -23.35
N ALA A 318 12.90 9.85 -22.96
CA ALA A 318 14.30 10.01 -23.36
C ALA A 318 15.21 8.99 -22.67
N TYR A 319 14.92 8.64 -21.41
CA TYR A 319 15.70 7.72 -20.58
C TYR A 319 15.58 6.26 -21.03
N LEU A 320 14.34 5.80 -21.31
CA LEU A 320 14.02 4.39 -21.57
C LEU A 320 14.88 3.71 -22.64
N PRO A 321 15.12 4.29 -23.83
CA PRO A 321 15.87 3.61 -24.89
C PRO A 321 17.33 3.32 -24.54
N MET A 322 17.91 4.09 -23.60
CA MET A 322 19.31 3.98 -23.21
C MET A 322 19.52 3.14 -21.94
N ALA A 323 18.43 2.78 -21.25
CA ALA A 323 18.52 2.16 -19.93
C ALA A 323 18.60 0.62 -20.05
N PRO A 324 19.45 -0.05 -19.26
CA PRO A 324 19.55 -1.51 -19.22
C PRO A 324 18.46 -2.13 -18.33
N LEU A 325 17.22 -1.64 -18.44
CA LEU A 325 16.12 -2.05 -17.56
C LEU A 325 15.60 -3.44 -17.95
N GLU A 326 15.46 -4.30 -16.94
CA GLU A 326 14.79 -5.60 -17.02
C GLU A 326 13.34 -5.53 -16.49
N ALA A 327 13.10 -4.67 -15.50
CA ALA A 327 11.79 -4.49 -14.88
C ALA A 327 11.49 -3.00 -14.61
N ILE A 328 10.26 -2.58 -14.91
CA ILE A 328 9.74 -1.27 -14.53
C ILE A 328 8.40 -1.41 -13.79
N ARG A 329 8.20 -0.64 -12.73
CA ARG A 329 6.94 -0.57 -11.98
C ARG A 329 6.46 0.86 -11.85
N PHE A 330 5.18 1.07 -12.10
CA PHE A 330 4.49 2.32 -11.83
C PHE A 330 3.52 2.09 -10.67
N HIS A 331 3.72 2.78 -9.56
CA HIS A 331 2.86 2.71 -8.38
C HIS A 331 1.61 3.57 -8.56
N ILE A 332 0.68 3.42 -7.63
CA ILE A 332 -0.60 4.13 -7.57
C ILE A 332 -0.47 5.62 -7.89
N ARG A 333 -1.36 6.12 -8.75
CA ARG A 333 -1.42 7.52 -9.25
C ARG A 333 -0.19 8.00 -10.03
N ALA A 334 0.73 7.11 -10.43
CA ALA A 334 1.78 7.46 -11.37
C ALA A 334 1.18 7.98 -12.70
N SER A 335 1.74 9.05 -13.25
CA SER A 335 1.23 9.71 -14.47
C SER A 335 1.62 8.97 -15.75
N VAL A 336 1.17 7.71 -15.88
CA VAL A 336 1.46 6.85 -17.04
C VAL A 336 0.53 7.21 -18.20
N THR A 337 1.11 7.62 -19.32
CA THR A 337 0.37 7.94 -20.54
C THR A 337 0.40 6.80 -21.56
N ASP A 338 -0.49 6.83 -22.54
CA ASP A 338 -0.50 5.88 -23.66
C ASP A 338 0.83 5.88 -24.43
N ARG A 339 1.52 7.03 -24.47
CA ARG A 339 2.84 7.16 -25.10
C ARG A 339 3.93 6.44 -24.31
N ILE A 340 3.87 6.50 -22.98
CA ILE A 340 4.78 5.73 -22.11
C ILE A 340 4.54 4.24 -22.32
N LEU A 341 3.28 3.80 -22.31
CA LEU A 341 2.92 2.40 -22.56
C LEU A 341 3.41 1.92 -23.94
N GLN A 342 3.22 2.74 -24.98
CA GLN A 342 3.73 2.46 -26.33
C GLN A 342 5.26 2.40 -26.36
N ALA A 343 5.96 3.28 -25.64
CA ALA A 343 7.42 3.27 -25.60
C ALA A 343 7.98 2.03 -24.90
N LEU A 344 7.29 1.52 -23.87
CA LEU A 344 7.69 0.33 -23.11
C LEU A 344 7.40 -0.99 -23.83
N THR A 345 6.33 -1.02 -24.63
CA THR A 345 5.88 -2.25 -25.31
C THR A 345 6.25 -2.28 -26.80
N GLY A 346 6.60 -1.13 -27.37
CA GLY A 346 6.91 -0.95 -28.78
C GLY A 346 8.39 -1.13 -29.15
N PRO A 347 8.79 -0.66 -30.35
CA PRO A 347 10.14 -0.89 -30.88
C PRO A 347 11.23 -0.07 -30.17
N THR A 348 10.85 1.03 -29.51
CA THR A 348 11.76 1.89 -28.74
C THR A 348 12.00 1.40 -27.31
N ARG A 349 11.49 0.21 -26.97
CA ARG A 349 11.60 -0.34 -25.62
C ARG A 349 13.07 -0.59 -25.22
N PRO A 350 13.39 -0.54 -23.92
CA PRO A 350 14.66 -1.05 -23.43
C PRO A 350 14.83 -2.52 -23.87
N SER A 351 15.98 -2.84 -24.46
CA SER A 351 16.20 -4.15 -25.11
C SER A 351 16.19 -5.33 -24.14
N GLN A 352 16.42 -5.07 -22.85
CA GLN A 352 16.45 -6.07 -21.79
C GLN A 352 15.12 -6.16 -21.02
N LEU A 353 14.14 -5.31 -21.34
CA LEU A 353 12.90 -5.22 -20.58
C LEU A 353 12.10 -6.51 -20.74
N ARG A 354 11.71 -7.10 -19.60
CA ARG A 354 10.94 -8.35 -19.52
C ARG A 354 9.67 -8.21 -18.70
N GLN A 355 9.67 -7.29 -17.73
CA GLN A 355 8.56 -7.13 -16.80
C GLN A 355 8.09 -5.67 -16.73
N ILE A 356 6.78 -5.46 -16.85
CA ILE A 356 6.12 -4.17 -16.65
C ILE A 356 5.04 -4.38 -15.58
N CYS A 357 5.09 -3.62 -14.50
CA CYS A 357 4.07 -3.64 -13.45
C CYS A 357 3.33 -2.30 -13.44
N LEU A 358 2.01 -2.34 -13.63
CA LEU A 358 1.13 -1.19 -13.78
C LEU A 358 0.14 -1.15 -12.61
N ASP A 359 0.50 -0.47 -11.52
CA ASP A 359 -0.38 -0.24 -10.38
C ASP A 359 -0.89 1.22 -10.32
N HIS A 360 -0.60 1.99 -11.37
CA HIS A 360 -0.93 3.41 -11.47
C HIS A 360 -2.42 3.75 -11.41
N VAL A 361 -3.29 2.80 -11.76
CA VAL A 361 -4.73 2.87 -11.61
C VAL A 361 -5.15 1.71 -10.71
N CYS A 362 -5.99 1.99 -9.73
CA CYS A 362 -6.64 0.94 -8.94
C CYS A 362 -7.85 0.44 -9.73
N GLY A 363 -7.80 -0.82 -10.13
CA GLY A 363 -9.01 -1.54 -10.54
C GLY A 363 -9.61 -2.19 -9.31
N THR A 364 -10.93 -2.14 -9.21
CA THR A 364 -11.67 -2.98 -8.28
C THR A 364 -11.90 -4.35 -8.92
N SER A 365 -11.78 -5.39 -8.12
CA SER A 365 -12.17 -6.74 -8.52
C SER A 365 -13.68 -6.84 -8.75
N LEU A 366 -14.14 -7.93 -9.36
CA LEU A 366 -15.58 -8.17 -9.55
C LEU A 366 -16.31 -8.23 -8.21
N GLU A 367 -15.69 -8.88 -7.23
CA GLU A 367 -16.20 -9.06 -5.88
C GLU A 367 -16.28 -7.71 -5.14
N GLU A 368 -15.22 -6.90 -5.17
CA GLU A 368 -15.21 -5.56 -4.57
C GLU A 368 -16.25 -4.64 -5.24
N THR A 369 -16.30 -4.64 -6.58
CA THR A 369 -17.29 -3.83 -7.32
C THR A 369 -18.72 -4.20 -6.91
N ARG A 370 -18.97 -5.49 -6.64
CA ARG A 370 -20.27 -5.97 -6.19
C ARG A 370 -20.60 -5.52 -4.76
N GLU A 371 -19.63 -5.58 -3.84
CA GLU A 371 -19.80 -5.05 -2.48
C GLU A 371 -20.12 -3.55 -2.52
N ASP A 372 -19.38 -2.78 -3.31
CA ASP A 372 -19.60 -1.35 -3.48
C ASP A 372 -20.98 -1.06 -4.10
N LEU A 373 -21.38 -1.80 -5.14
CA LEU A 373 -22.71 -1.66 -5.75
C LEU A 373 -23.84 -1.86 -4.74
N GLU A 374 -23.69 -2.78 -3.79
CA GLU A 374 -24.67 -2.99 -2.72
C GLU A 374 -24.77 -1.76 -1.81
N GLU A 375 -23.64 -1.19 -1.38
CA GLU A 375 -23.61 0.03 -0.56
C GLU A 375 -24.28 1.21 -1.29
N TYR A 376 -23.81 1.54 -2.51
CA TYR A 376 -24.27 2.74 -3.22
C TYR A 376 -25.72 2.66 -3.74
N LEU A 377 -26.18 1.49 -4.19
CA LEU A 377 -27.55 1.36 -4.70
C LEU A 377 -28.59 1.29 -3.58
N LEU A 378 -28.22 0.83 -2.38
CA LEU A 378 -29.09 0.92 -1.19
C LEU A 378 -29.35 2.38 -0.79
N ASP A 379 -28.37 3.27 -1.00
CA ASP A 379 -28.50 4.71 -0.79
C ASP A 379 -29.35 5.40 -1.88
N GLY A 380 -29.85 4.64 -2.85
CA GLY A 380 -30.72 5.14 -3.93
C GLY A 380 -29.98 5.92 -5.01
N GLU A 381 -28.65 5.76 -5.11
CA GLU A 381 -27.88 6.38 -6.18
C GLU A 381 -28.26 5.81 -7.56
N ALA A 382 -28.20 6.65 -8.58
CA ALA A 382 -28.45 6.20 -9.95
C ALA A 382 -27.27 5.34 -10.43
N VAL A 383 -27.54 4.21 -11.08
CA VAL A 383 -26.52 3.26 -11.58
C VAL A 383 -25.37 3.94 -12.37
N GLU A 384 -25.68 4.92 -13.21
CA GLU A 384 -24.64 5.61 -14.00
C GLU A 384 -23.76 6.55 -13.17
N GLU A 385 -24.28 7.02 -12.03
CA GLU A 385 -23.52 7.78 -11.05
C GLU A 385 -22.55 6.84 -10.33
N VAL A 386 -23.03 5.70 -9.84
CA VAL A 386 -22.21 4.65 -9.21
C VAL A 386 -21.12 4.15 -10.17
N ARG A 387 -21.46 3.90 -11.44
CA ARG A 387 -20.50 3.53 -12.49
C ARG A 387 -19.36 4.54 -12.61
N ARG A 388 -19.68 5.84 -12.52
CA ARG A 388 -18.69 6.91 -12.62
C ARG A 388 -17.85 7.02 -11.35
N GLN A 389 -18.44 6.84 -10.18
CA GLN A 389 -17.75 6.91 -8.89
C GLN A 389 -16.79 5.74 -8.69
N LEU A 390 -17.21 4.52 -9.05
CA LEU A 390 -16.37 3.32 -8.96
C LEU A 390 -15.40 3.18 -10.16
N GLY A 391 -15.58 4.01 -11.19
CA GLY A 391 -14.79 3.94 -12.41
C GLY A 391 -13.31 4.23 -12.17
N PRO A 392 -12.41 3.60 -12.95
CA PRO A 392 -10.98 3.82 -12.83
C PRO A 392 -10.59 5.27 -13.10
N GLU A 393 -9.81 5.86 -12.19
CA GLU A 393 -9.24 7.19 -12.37
C GLU A 393 -8.00 7.14 -13.27
N TRP A 394 -8.20 7.36 -14.57
CA TRP A 394 -7.09 7.41 -15.53
C TRP A 394 -6.28 8.70 -15.40
N PRO A 395 -4.93 8.64 -15.39
CA PRO A 395 -4.11 9.83 -15.46
C PRO A 395 -4.30 10.55 -16.80
N THR A 396 -4.05 11.86 -16.81
CA THR A 396 -4.12 12.67 -18.05
C THR A 396 -3.26 12.07 -19.16
N GLY A 397 -3.89 11.68 -20.27
CA GLY A 397 -3.21 11.08 -21.43
C GLY A 397 -2.99 9.57 -21.34
N GLY A 398 -3.41 8.93 -20.24
CA GLY A 398 -3.60 7.49 -20.15
C GLY A 398 -5.06 7.12 -20.43
N THR A 399 -5.28 6.03 -21.15
CA THR A 399 -6.62 5.54 -21.46
C THR A 399 -6.71 4.02 -21.35
N GLU A 400 -7.92 3.50 -21.09
CA GLU A 400 -8.20 2.07 -21.14
C GLU A 400 -7.85 1.46 -22.51
N HIS A 401 -8.15 2.20 -23.59
CA HIS A 401 -7.81 1.77 -24.95
C HIS A 401 -6.29 1.65 -25.13
N GLY A 402 -5.52 2.62 -24.65
CA GLY A 402 -4.07 2.59 -24.65
C GLY A 402 -3.51 1.41 -23.86
N LEU A 403 -4.08 1.11 -22.69
CA LEU A 403 -3.73 -0.08 -21.91
C LEU A 403 -3.99 -1.37 -22.69
N ARG A 404 -5.15 -1.52 -23.33
CA ARG A 404 -5.47 -2.71 -24.14
C ARG A 404 -4.49 -2.88 -25.31
N LEU A 405 -4.13 -1.80 -26.00
CA LEU A 405 -3.13 -1.83 -27.06
C LEU A 405 -1.75 -2.23 -26.51
N ALA A 406 -1.36 -1.70 -25.36
CA ALA A 406 -0.10 -2.04 -24.70
C ALA A 406 -0.07 -3.52 -24.27
N LEU A 407 -1.18 -4.06 -23.75
CA LEU A 407 -1.31 -5.48 -23.40
C LEU A 407 -1.14 -6.39 -24.62
N ALA A 408 -1.82 -6.07 -25.72
CA ALA A 408 -1.66 -6.80 -26.97
C ALA A 408 -0.21 -6.75 -27.48
N ALA A 409 0.41 -5.57 -27.45
CA ALA A 409 1.81 -5.38 -27.86
C ALA A 409 2.79 -6.11 -26.93
N ALA A 410 2.55 -6.10 -25.61
CA ALA A 410 3.36 -6.82 -24.64
C ALA A 410 3.34 -8.33 -24.88
N ASN A 411 2.15 -8.90 -25.09
CA ASN A 411 1.97 -10.32 -25.40
C ASN A 411 2.69 -10.69 -26.70
N ALA A 412 2.54 -9.89 -27.76
CA ALA A 412 3.22 -10.12 -29.04
C ALA A 412 4.75 -10.09 -28.91
N ASN A 413 5.27 -9.34 -27.94
CA ASN A 413 6.70 -9.16 -27.73
C ASN A 413 7.27 -9.94 -26.53
N GLY A 414 6.51 -10.88 -25.96
CA GLY A 414 6.92 -11.74 -24.85
C GLY A 414 7.19 -11.01 -23.52
N LEU A 415 6.56 -9.86 -23.30
CA LEU A 415 6.68 -9.09 -22.06
C LEU A 415 5.65 -9.57 -21.03
N LYS A 416 6.09 -9.75 -19.78
CA LYS A 416 5.18 -10.03 -18.66
C LYS A 416 4.63 -8.71 -18.13
N MET A 417 3.32 -8.49 -18.29
CA MET A 417 2.61 -7.37 -17.69
C MET A 417 1.81 -7.82 -16.48
N THR A 418 1.90 -7.08 -15.37
CA THR A 418 1.17 -7.34 -14.12
C THR A 418 0.68 -6.02 -13.51
N GLY A 419 -0.16 -6.09 -12.48
CA GLY A 419 -0.54 -4.93 -11.65
C GLY A 419 -2.03 -4.61 -11.71
N THR A 420 -2.49 -3.78 -10.78
CA THR A 420 -3.93 -3.49 -10.55
C THR A 420 -4.59 -2.77 -11.72
N ALA A 421 -3.84 -2.06 -12.56
CA ALA A 421 -4.41 -1.38 -13.71
C ALA A 421 -4.93 -2.37 -14.77
N LEU A 422 -4.47 -3.63 -14.75
CA LEU A 422 -4.92 -4.65 -15.69
C LEU A 422 -6.39 -5.03 -15.47
N ASP A 423 -6.86 -4.96 -14.24
CA ASP A 423 -8.26 -5.21 -13.89
C ASP A 423 -9.18 -4.14 -14.49
N CYS A 424 -8.66 -2.94 -14.74
CA CYS A 424 -9.37 -1.84 -15.41
C CYS A 424 -9.51 -2.03 -16.92
N ALA A 425 -8.78 -2.98 -17.55
CA ALA A 425 -8.76 -3.11 -19.01
C ALA A 425 -10.12 -3.51 -19.63
N ALA A 426 -11.03 -4.05 -18.81
CA ALA A 426 -12.38 -4.41 -19.18
C ALA A 426 -13.42 -3.87 -18.16
N TRP A 427 -13.12 -2.71 -17.54
CA TRP A 427 -13.92 -2.14 -16.45
C TRP A 427 -15.43 -2.13 -16.75
N ASP A 428 -15.85 -1.61 -17.90
CA ASP A 428 -17.28 -1.54 -18.24
C ASP A 428 -17.95 -2.92 -18.23
N ALA A 429 -17.26 -3.94 -18.73
CA ALA A 429 -17.79 -5.31 -18.73
C ALA A 429 -17.79 -5.93 -17.32
N THR A 430 -16.78 -5.64 -16.51
CA THR A 430 -16.73 -6.05 -15.09
C THR A 430 -17.86 -5.42 -14.29
N PHE A 431 -18.07 -4.11 -14.45
CA PHE A 431 -19.15 -3.37 -13.80
C PHE A 431 -20.53 -3.88 -14.25
N ASP A 432 -20.75 -4.04 -15.56
CA ASP A 432 -22.03 -4.55 -16.09
C ASP A 432 -22.35 -5.94 -15.57
N LYS A 433 -21.32 -6.79 -15.43
CA LYS A 433 -21.47 -8.12 -14.84
C LYS A 433 -21.80 -8.05 -13.35
N ALA A 434 -21.04 -7.27 -12.57
CA ALA A 434 -21.29 -7.08 -11.14
C ALA A 434 -22.71 -6.53 -10.88
N LEU A 435 -23.14 -5.57 -11.69
CA LEU A 435 -24.48 -4.99 -11.63
C LEU A 435 -25.56 -6.01 -12.01
N ALA A 436 -25.35 -6.79 -13.07
CA ALA A 436 -26.30 -7.84 -13.46
C ALA A 436 -26.43 -8.89 -12.36
N ASP A 437 -25.31 -9.32 -11.75
CA ASP A 437 -25.30 -10.27 -10.64
C ASP A 437 -26.05 -9.70 -9.43
N TYR A 438 -25.75 -8.46 -9.02
CA TYR A 438 -26.44 -7.78 -7.93
C TYR A 438 -27.95 -7.66 -8.19
N MET A 439 -28.35 -7.14 -9.35
CA MET A 439 -29.77 -6.96 -9.68
C MET A 439 -30.52 -8.29 -9.80
N MET A 440 -29.88 -9.34 -10.32
CA MET A 440 -30.47 -10.68 -10.36
C MET A 440 -30.70 -11.26 -8.96
N GLU A 441 -29.80 -11.00 -8.02
CA GLU A 441 -29.98 -11.44 -6.63
C GLU A 441 -31.12 -10.69 -5.95
N GLN A 442 -31.25 -9.38 -6.14
CA GLN A 442 -32.39 -8.62 -5.62
C GLN A 442 -33.71 -9.06 -6.27
N ALA A 443 -33.73 -9.17 -7.61
CA ALA A 443 -34.86 -9.70 -8.36
C ALA A 443 -35.29 -11.10 -7.89
N HIS A 444 -34.33 -11.97 -7.57
CA HIS A 444 -34.62 -13.30 -7.06
C HIS A 444 -35.17 -13.29 -5.62
N LYS A 445 -34.73 -12.35 -4.77
CA LYS A 445 -35.30 -12.15 -3.43
C LYS A 445 -36.74 -11.64 -3.49
N GLU A 446 -37.06 -10.80 -4.48
CA GLU A 446 -38.37 -10.15 -4.63
C GLU A 446 -39.33 -10.89 -5.59
N ASP A 447 -38.83 -11.87 -6.34
CA ASP A 447 -39.51 -12.59 -7.43
C ASP A 447 -39.99 -11.66 -8.57
N ASP A 448 -39.27 -10.57 -8.83
CA ASP A 448 -39.51 -9.64 -9.94
C ASP A 448 -38.26 -9.46 -10.81
N TYR A 449 -38.30 -10.03 -12.02
CA TYR A 449 -37.21 -10.00 -12.99
C TYR A 449 -37.38 -8.91 -14.06
N GLY A 450 -38.45 -8.10 -13.98
CA GLY A 450 -38.82 -7.15 -15.03
C GLY A 450 -37.70 -6.16 -15.37
N ASP A 451 -37.11 -5.53 -14.36
CA ASP A 451 -36.07 -4.52 -14.53
C ASP A 451 -34.75 -5.11 -15.07
N VAL A 452 -34.40 -6.33 -14.65
CA VAL A 452 -33.19 -7.01 -15.13
C VAL A 452 -33.35 -7.41 -16.60
N ILE A 453 -34.50 -7.96 -16.98
CA ILE A 453 -34.81 -8.33 -18.36
C ILE A 453 -34.88 -7.09 -19.25
N ALA A 454 -35.46 -6.00 -18.76
CA ALA A 454 -35.52 -4.74 -19.50
C ALA A 454 -34.12 -4.15 -19.76
N ARG A 455 -33.19 -4.26 -18.80
CA ARG A 455 -31.85 -3.69 -18.89
C ARG A 455 -30.84 -4.56 -19.62
N PHE A 456 -30.77 -5.86 -19.29
CA PHE A 456 -29.76 -6.78 -19.80
C PHE A 456 -30.29 -7.81 -20.80
N GLY A 457 -31.61 -7.88 -20.97
CA GLY A 457 -32.27 -8.85 -21.85
C GLY A 457 -32.58 -10.18 -21.15
N GLU A 458 -33.54 -10.91 -21.73
CA GLU A 458 -34.03 -12.18 -21.19
C GLU A 458 -32.93 -13.25 -21.13
N GLU A 459 -32.01 -13.24 -22.09
CA GLU A 459 -30.96 -14.26 -22.20
C GLU A 459 -30.00 -14.23 -21.00
N VAL A 460 -29.65 -13.04 -20.51
CA VAL A 460 -28.77 -12.85 -19.35
C VAL A 460 -29.45 -13.36 -18.07
N ALA A 461 -30.72 -13.00 -17.85
CA ALA A 461 -31.48 -13.48 -16.70
C ALA A 461 -31.63 -15.01 -16.71
N VAL A 462 -31.91 -15.61 -17.88
CA VAL A 462 -31.98 -17.07 -18.03
C VAL A 462 -30.62 -17.72 -17.79
N ALA A 463 -29.53 -17.17 -18.31
CA ALA A 463 -28.19 -17.71 -18.10
C ALA A 463 -27.82 -17.71 -16.60
N TRP A 464 -28.06 -16.58 -15.93
CA TRP A 464 -27.81 -16.43 -14.50
C TRP A 464 -28.63 -17.43 -13.68
N LEU A 465 -29.94 -17.54 -13.93
CA LEU A 465 -30.79 -18.49 -13.21
C LEU A 465 -30.38 -19.95 -13.47
N ARG A 466 -29.81 -20.30 -14.63
CA ARG A 466 -29.31 -21.67 -14.87
C ARG A 466 -28.15 -22.00 -13.96
N GLN A 467 -27.30 -21.01 -13.71
CA GLN A 467 -26.10 -21.15 -12.92
C GLN A 467 -26.40 -21.12 -11.42
N HIS A 468 -27.24 -20.19 -10.97
CA HIS A 468 -27.42 -19.89 -9.54
C HIS A 468 -28.75 -20.41 -8.95
N ALA A 469 -29.80 -20.57 -9.75
CA ALA A 469 -31.13 -20.98 -9.29
C ALA A 469 -31.85 -21.89 -10.30
N PRO A 470 -31.29 -23.07 -10.65
CA PRO A 470 -31.78 -23.89 -11.77
C PRO A 470 -33.22 -24.38 -11.59
N ASN A 471 -33.70 -24.48 -10.34
CA ASN A 471 -35.06 -24.87 -10.03
C ASN A 471 -36.09 -23.78 -10.39
N THR A 472 -35.72 -22.50 -10.30
CA THR A 472 -36.57 -21.35 -10.60
C THR A 472 -36.87 -21.23 -12.10
N ILE A 473 -35.95 -21.66 -12.97
CA ILE A 473 -36.19 -21.71 -14.42
C ILE A 473 -37.35 -22.61 -14.81
N ASN A 474 -37.47 -23.74 -14.11
CA ASN A 474 -38.55 -24.68 -14.40
C ASN A 474 -39.90 -24.08 -14.00
N LEU A 475 -39.93 -23.25 -12.96
CA LEU A 475 -41.12 -22.50 -12.53
C LEU A 475 -41.46 -21.38 -13.52
N LEU A 476 -40.49 -20.55 -13.94
CA LEU A 476 -40.72 -19.50 -14.95
C LEU A 476 -41.16 -20.08 -16.30
N ARG A 477 -40.56 -21.20 -16.73
CA ARG A 477 -40.96 -21.89 -17.96
C ARG A 477 -42.36 -22.49 -17.85
N ALA A 478 -42.74 -23.04 -16.68
CA ALA A 478 -44.08 -23.53 -16.40
C ALA A 478 -45.12 -22.40 -16.35
N HIS A 479 -44.79 -21.25 -15.76
CA HIS A 479 -45.68 -20.08 -15.70
C HIS A 479 -45.93 -19.46 -17.07
N ARG A 480 -44.88 -19.38 -17.91
CA ARG A 480 -44.99 -18.84 -19.28
C ARG A 480 -45.71 -19.80 -20.22
N THR A 481 -45.58 -21.12 -20.05
CA THR A 481 -46.39 -22.10 -20.78
C THR A 481 -47.85 -22.11 -20.32
N ALA A 482 -48.12 -21.84 -19.04
CA ALA A 482 -49.49 -21.65 -18.54
C ALA A 482 -50.14 -20.38 -19.13
N LEU A 483 -49.44 -19.25 -19.12
CA LEU A 483 -49.92 -17.99 -19.72
C LEU A 483 -50.11 -18.08 -21.25
N ALA A 484 -49.20 -18.73 -21.96
CA ALA A 484 -49.36 -18.99 -23.40
C ALA A 484 -50.47 -20.02 -23.72
N SER A 485 -50.89 -20.82 -22.74
CA SER A 485 -52.02 -21.74 -22.90
C SER A 485 -53.39 -21.07 -22.68
N ASP A 486 -53.44 -19.97 -21.94
CA ASP A 486 -54.65 -19.16 -21.74
C ASP A 486 -54.95 -18.24 -22.94
N ASP A 487 -53.93 -17.86 -23.74
CA ASP A 487 -54.10 -17.06 -24.96
C ASP A 487 -54.50 -17.87 -26.22
N ASN A 488 -54.80 -19.16 -26.08
CA ASN A 488 -55.34 -19.99 -27.19
C ASN A 488 -56.86 -19.78 -27.40
N ALA A 489 -57.30 -18.52 -27.39
CA ALA A 489 -58.57 -18.08 -27.95
C ALA A 489 -58.33 -17.15 -29.15
N GLU A 490 -58.26 -17.78 -30.34
CA GLU A 490 -58.25 -17.23 -31.70
C GLU A 490 -57.03 -16.42 -32.23
N PRO A 491 -56.66 -16.61 -33.52
CA PRO A 491 -55.47 -16.01 -34.11
C PRO A 491 -55.80 -14.69 -34.82
N SER A 492 -55.13 -13.60 -34.45
CA SER A 492 -54.96 -12.44 -35.34
C SER A 492 -53.48 -12.15 -35.57
N GLN A 493 -53.13 -12.15 -36.85
CA GLN A 493 -51.82 -11.91 -37.45
C GLN A 493 -50.99 -10.83 -36.75
N GLN A 494 -49.79 -11.20 -36.28
CA GLN A 494 -48.72 -10.21 -36.12
C GLN A 494 -47.33 -10.83 -36.23
N GLY A 495 -46.56 -10.30 -37.19
CA GLY A 495 -45.13 -10.04 -37.05
C GLY A 495 -44.21 -11.22 -36.78
N ARG A 496 -43.80 -11.90 -37.85
CA ARG A 496 -42.62 -12.76 -37.87
C ARG A 496 -41.36 -11.91 -37.63
N TRP A 497 -40.91 -11.79 -36.38
CA TRP A 497 -39.58 -11.25 -36.05
C TRP A 497 -38.53 -12.33 -36.34
N ARG A 498 -37.77 -12.15 -37.43
CA ARG A 498 -36.48 -12.82 -37.61
C ARG A 498 -35.43 -11.99 -36.88
N LEU A 499 -34.84 -12.54 -35.83
CA LEU A 499 -33.59 -12.05 -35.26
C LEU A 499 -32.43 -12.82 -35.94
N GLN A 500 -31.55 -12.09 -36.61
CA GLN A 500 -30.15 -12.48 -36.77
C GLN A 500 -29.34 -11.72 -35.69
N PRO A 501 -28.27 -12.31 -35.13
CA PRO A 501 -27.57 -11.74 -33.99
C PRO A 501 -26.44 -10.80 -34.42
N GLU A 502 -26.44 -9.56 -33.92
CA GLU A 502 -25.33 -8.60 -34.01
C GLU A 502 -24.51 -8.49 -32.71
N TRP A 503 -24.84 -9.28 -31.66
CA TRP A 503 -24.27 -9.08 -30.32
C TRP A 503 -22.90 -9.72 -30.08
N GLU A 504 -22.44 -10.66 -30.92
CA GLU A 504 -21.09 -11.24 -30.88
C GLU A 504 -19.96 -10.20 -31.15
N GLN A 505 -20.30 -8.98 -31.59
CA GLN A 505 -19.31 -7.91 -31.77
C GLN A 505 -19.14 -6.99 -30.54
N ARG A 506 -20.06 -7.02 -29.58
CA ARG A 506 -20.00 -6.17 -28.37
C ARG A 506 -19.35 -6.87 -27.18
N LEU A 507 -19.48 -8.19 -27.11
CA LEU A 507 -18.74 -9.04 -26.20
C LEU A 507 -17.61 -9.65 -27.01
N GLY A 508 -16.44 -9.00 -27.02
CA GLY A 508 -15.26 -9.53 -27.71
C GLY A 508 -14.91 -10.94 -27.22
N PRO A 509 -14.16 -11.74 -28.00
CA PRO A 509 -13.81 -13.10 -27.60
C PRO A 509 -13.07 -13.07 -26.26
N GLN A 510 -13.60 -13.79 -25.27
CA GLN A 510 -12.87 -14.16 -24.06
C GLN A 510 -11.59 -14.87 -24.50
N LEU A 511 -10.46 -14.18 -24.34
CA LEU A 511 -9.18 -14.86 -24.20
C LEU A 511 -9.21 -15.55 -22.84
N ASP A 512 -9.46 -16.86 -22.85
CA ASP A 512 -9.28 -17.74 -21.69
C ASP A 512 -7.83 -17.61 -21.18
N LEU A 513 -7.62 -16.75 -20.19
CA LEU A 513 -6.31 -16.48 -19.60
C LEU A 513 -5.92 -17.48 -18.49
N ASN A 514 -6.70 -18.54 -18.26
CA ASN A 514 -6.47 -19.47 -17.14
C ASN A 514 -6.18 -20.94 -17.52
N THR A 515 -5.80 -21.25 -18.77
CA THR A 515 -5.42 -22.64 -19.12
C THR A 515 -4.10 -22.71 -19.90
N ALA A 516 -2.97 -22.64 -19.18
CA ALA A 516 -1.66 -23.11 -19.67
C ALA A 516 -0.72 -23.45 -18.51
N MET A 517 -1.06 -24.47 -17.73
CA MET A 517 -0.08 -25.36 -17.12
C MET A 517 -0.40 -26.79 -17.56
N ASP A 518 0.66 -27.57 -17.73
CA ASP A 518 0.69 -28.96 -18.20
C ASP A 518 0.55 -29.18 -19.72
N THR A 519 1.70 -29.22 -20.40
CA THR A 519 2.16 -30.44 -21.07
C THR A 519 3.63 -30.32 -21.46
N SER A 520 4.46 -31.13 -20.80
CA SER A 520 5.77 -31.52 -21.29
C SER A 520 5.66 -32.95 -21.83
N SER A 521 6.06 -33.19 -23.09
CA SER A 521 6.84 -34.36 -23.52
C SER A 521 7.02 -34.44 -25.03
N SER A 522 8.30 -34.34 -25.42
CA SER A 522 9.05 -35.10 -26.43
C SER A 522 8.47 -35.42 -27.82
N SER A 523 9.13 -34.87 -28.85
CA SER A 523 9.85 -35.57 -29.95
C SER A 523 10.21 -34.48 -30.97
N GLY A 524 11.46 -34.17 -31.31
CA GLY A 524 12.52 -35.08 -31.72
C GLY A 524 12.33 -35.43 -33.19
N GLU A 525 12.82 -34.59 -34.12
CA GLU A 525 13.35 -35.02 -35.41
C GLU A 525 13.97 -33.85 -36.21
N ASP A 526 15.12 -34.17 -36.81
CA ASP A 526 16.04 -33.34 -37.59
C ASP A 526 15.48 -32.84 -38.93
N LYS A 527 16.02 -31.72 -39.43
CA LYS A 527 16.65 -31.64 -40.78
C LYS A 527 17.27 -30.27 -41.08
N ASP A 528 18.57 -30.36 -41.35
CA ASP A 528 19.43 -29.64 -42.30
C ASP A 528 18.84 -28.57 -43.23
N ASP A 529 19.62 -27.49 -43.39
CA ASP A 529 20.33 -27.05 -44.62
C ASP A 529 20.24 -25.54 -44.97
N LYS A 530 21.45 -24.96 -45.08
CA LYS A 530 21.95 -24.00 -46.09
C LYS A 530 21.78 -22.47 -45.93
N ASN A 531 22.94 -21.86 -45.66
CA ASN A 531 23.65 -20.82 -46.43
C ASN A 531 22.83 -19.88 -47.33
N ALA A 532 23.03 -18.57 -47.13
CA ALA A 532 23.50 -17.69 -48.21
C ALA A 532 24.10 -16.39 -47.64
N ASP A 533 25.35 -16.16 -48.02
CA ASP A 533 26.09 -14.90 -47.92
C ASP A 533 25.45 -13.79 -48.75
N GLY A 534 25.75 -12.54 -48.39
CA GLY A 534 25.33 -11.37 -49.16
C GLY A 534 26.01 -10.08 -48.67
N GLU A 535 27.30 -9.95 -48.99
CA GLU A 535 28.04 -8.68 -49.00
C GLU A 535 27.35 -7.61 -49.86
N GLY A 536 27.48 -6.34 -49.46
CA GLY A 536 27.01 -5.20 -50.21
C GLY A 536 27.50 -3.88 -49.62
N ASP A 537 28.79 -3.62 -49.80
CA ASP A 537 29.48 -2.35 -49.56
C ASP A 537 28.87 -1.19 -50.37
N GLY A 538 28.97 0.02 -49.83
CA GLY A 538 29.49 1.13 -50.64
C GLY A 538 28.81 2.49 -50.56
N VAL A 539 29.62 3.47 -50.10
CA VAL A 539 29.65 4.90 -50.47
C VAL A 539 28.59 5.79 -49.79
N GLY A 540 28.89 6.89 -49.09
CA GLY A 540 30.11 7.67 -48.92
C GLY A 540 29.76 9.16 -48.83
N ALA A 541 30.58 9.91 -48.09
CA ALA A 541 30.85 11.36 -48.20
C ALA A 541 30.19 12.38 -47.23
N LEU A 542 31.08 12.94 -46.39
CA LEU A 542 31.43 14.37 -46.21
C LEU A 542 30.62 15.30 -45.26
N ILE A 543 31.17 15.42 -44.04
CA ILE A 543 31.72 16.63 -43.38
C ILE A 543 31.29 18.01 -43.91
N ARG A 544 30.74 18.86 -43.03
CA ARG A 544 31.16 20.27 -42.84
C ARG A 544 30.76 20.85 -41.47
N HIS A 545 31.74 21.47 -40.82
CA HIS A 545 31.67 22.23 -39.57
C HIS A 545 31.26 23.70 -39.81
N CYS A 546 30.43 24.25 -38.88
CA CYS A 546 30.42 25.57 -38.20
C CYS A 546 30.50 26.90 -39.05
N PRO A 547 30.29 28.13 -38.48
CA PRO A 547 30.07 28.55 -37.07
C PRO A 547 29.03 29.71 -36.82
N GLU A 548 28.95 30.15 -35.54
CA GLU A 548 28.76 31.55 -35.04
C GLU A 548 27.37 32.18 -34.74
N ALA A 549 27.05 32.18 -33.43
CA ALA A 549 26.75 33.29 -32.48
C ALA A 549 26.04 34.62 -32.87
N CYS A 550 24.93 34.88 -32.13
CA CYS A 550 24.47 36.12 -31.44
C CYS A 550 24.02 37.38 -32.24
N PRO A 551 23.33 38.38 -31.61
CA PRO A 551 22.25 38.39 -30.60
C PRO A 551 21.13 39.44 -30.93
N SER A 552 20.31 39.83 -29.93
CA SER A 552 19.22 40.85 -29.88
C SER A 552 17.82 40.34 -30.29
N GLY A 553 16.69 40.60 -29.62
CA GLY A 553 16.34 41.55 -28.56
C GLY A 553 15.20 42.45 -29.06
N ALA A 554 13.94 42.18 -28.69
CA ALA A 554 12.87 43.20 -28.57
C ALA A 554 11.53 42.60 -28.13
N ARG A 555 10.90 43.35 -27.20
CA ARG A 555 9.50 43.31 -26.77
C ARG A 555 8.50 43.33 -27.93
N THR A 556 7.31 42.75 -27.71
CA THR A 556 6.04 43.47 -27.84
C THR A 556 4.94 42.78 -27.03
N ASP A 557 4.06 43.61 -26.50
CA ASP A 557 2.86 43.30 -25.72
C ASP A 557 1.88 42.37 -26.43
N ASP A 558 1.09 41.60 -25.68
CA ASP A 558 -0.36 41.70 -25.87
C ASP A 558 -1.19 41.29 -24.65
N LYS A 559 -2.26 42.08 -24.45
CA LYS A 559 -3.27 41.97 -23.40
C LYS A 559 -4.23 40.83 -23.71
N ARG A 560 -4.83 40.20 -22.68
CA ARG A 560 -6.27 39.89 -22.69
C ARG A 560 -6.84 39.55 -21.31
N HIS A 561 -8.00 40.16 -21.08
CA HIS A 561 -8.90 40.02 -19.95
C HIS A 561 -9.43 38.59 -19.76
N SER A 562 -9.64 38.18 -18.51
CA SER A 562 -10.70 37.24 -18.17
C SER A 562 -11.44 37.73 -16.93
N LYS A 563 -12.76 37.80 -17.06
CA LYS A 563 -13.73 38.27 -16.06
C LYS A 563 -14.36 37.07 -15.38
N ASP A 564 -14.64 37.27 -14.10
CA ASP A 564 -15.48 36.47 -13.22
C ASP A 564 -16.78 35.98 -13.86
N ARG A 565 -17.15 34.72 -13.53
CA ARG A 565 -18.54 34.28 -13.45
C ARG A 565 -18.69 33.13 -12.45
N VAL A 566 -19.22 33.47 -11.28
CA VAL A 566 -19.84 32.56 -10.31
C VAL A 566 -21.26 32.21 -10.79
N PRO A 567 -21.71 30.94 -10.76
CA PRO A 567 -23.12 30.62 -10.80
C PRO A 567 -23.68 30.38 -9.39
N ARG A 568 -24.83 31.01 -9.15
CA ARG A 568 -25.69 30.85 -7.97
C ARG A 568 -26.35 29.47 -7.98
N ILE A 569 -26.35 28.81 -6.83
CA ILE A 569 -27.12 27.60 -6.53
C ILE A 569 -28.58 27.99 -6.22
N CYS A 570 -29.53 27.34 -6.88
CA CYS A 570 -30.95 27.44 -6.61
C CYS A 570 -31.35 26.44 -5.51
N LYS A 571 -32.07 26.94 -4.49
CA LYS A 571 -32.73 26.13 -3.46
C LYS A 571 -34.07 25.59 -3.99
N ALA A 572 -34.27 24.28 -3.88
CA ALA A 572 -35.57 23.62 -3.75
C ALA A 572 -35.44 22.77 -2.47
N GLY A 573 -36.37 22.71 -1.52
CA GLY A 573 -37.83 22.73 -1.61
C GLY A 573 -38.31 21.39 -1.07
N VAL A 574 -38.13 21.14 0.24
CA VAL A 574 -38.44 19.87 0.91
C VAL A 574 -39.93 19.82 1.25
N VAL A 575 -40.59 18.71 0.93
CA VAL A 575 -41.93 18.31 1.41
C VAL A 575 -41.76 16.98 2.15
N PRO A 576 -42.26 16.81 3.39
CA PRO A 576 -42.07 15.59 4.16
C PRO A 576 -43.15 14.53 3.83
N LEU A 577 -42.73 13.26 3.81
CA LEU A 577 -43.62 12.09 3.81
C LEU A 577 -43.59 11.40 5.17
N ASP A 578 -44.76 10.90 5.55
CA ASP A 578 -45.21 10.31 6.83
C ASP A 578 -44.68 8.86 7.02
N PRO A 579 -44.16 8.47 8.21
CA PRO A 579 -43.56 7.15 8.41
C PRO A 579 -44.51 6.19 9.14
N ARG A 580 -44.99 5.13 8.47
CA ARG A 580 -45.57 3.95 9.15
C ARG A 580 -45.41 2.66 8.34
N ARG A 581 -44.51 1.77 8.80
CA ARG A 581 -44.78 0.36 9.21
C ARG A 581 -43.49 -0.48 9.21
N LEU A 582 -43.01 -0.77 10.42
CA LEU A 582 -42.17 -1.93 10.72
C LEU A 582 -43.05 -3.02 11.34
N GLN A 583 -42.93 -4.25 10.85
CA GLN A 583 -43.22 -5.45 11.63
C GLN A 583 -42.03 -6.40 11.49
N ALA A 584 -41.39 -6.65 12.64
CA ALA A 584 -40.33 -7.60 12.83
C ALA A 584 -40.80 -9.05 12.63
N ARG A 585 -39.89 -9.91 12.16
CA ARG A 585 -39.93 -11.35 12.45
C ARG A 585 -38.53 -11.89 12.65
N ASP A 586 -38.33 -12.42 13.85
CA ASP A 586 -37.15 -13.13 14.32
C ASP A 586 -36.86 -14.42 13.54
N GLY A 587 -35.57 -14.68 13.38
CA GLY A 587 -34.99 -15.95 13.85
C GLY A 587 -34.37 -16.85 12.78
N GLN A 588 -33.03 -16.86 12.68
CA GLN A 588 -32.32 -18.13 12.47
C GLN A 588 -30.85 -18.10 12.89
N ARG A 589 -30.38 -19.28 13.30
CA ARG A 589 -29.13 -19.62 13.98
C ARG A 589 -28.07 -20.15 13.00
N VAL A 590 -26.81 -19.76 13.28
CA VAL A 590 -25.53 -20.51 13.18
C VAL A 590 -25.01 -20.82 11.76
N VAL A 591 -23.77 -20.39 11.46
CA VAL A 591 -22.55 -21.23 11.25
C VAL A 591 -21.30 -20.32 11.33
N GLU A 592 -20.43 -20.55 12.31
CA GLU A 592 -19.07 -19.98 12.35
C GLU A 592 -18.17 -20.77 11.38
N GLY A 593 -17.76 -20.13 10.29
CA GLY A 593 -16.68 -20.58 9.41
C GLY A 593 -15.48 -19.67 9.59
N SER A 594 -14.38 -20.21 10.10
CA SER A 594 -13.11 -19.50 10.27
C SER A 594 -12.47 -19.27 8.89
N LEU A 595 -12.31 -18.01 8.50
CA LEU A 595 -11.54 -17.56 7.34
C LEU A 595 -10.38 -16.70 7.85
N GLU A 596 -9.16 -17.20 7.65
CA GLU A 596 -7.91 -16.47 7.87
C GLU A 596 -7.61 -15.61 6.63
N TRP A 597 -7.79 -14.29 6.68
CA TRP A 597 -7.24 -13.34 5.69
C TRP A 597 -6.90 -11.96 6.30
N GLU A 598 -5.68 -11.50 5.96
CA GLU A 598 -5.03 -10.16 5.96
C GLU A 598 -5.46 -9.04 6.95
N ASP A 599 -4.72 -8.97 8.07
CA ASP A 599 -4.79 -7.94 9.13
C ASP A 599 -4.51 -6.49 8.70
N SER A 600 -4.07 -6.19 7.46
CA SER A 600 -3.82 -4.79 7.04
C SER A 600 -5.03 -4.10 6.41
N TYR A 601 -6.00 -4.86 5.88
CA TYR A 601 -7.11 -4.32 5.09
C TYR A 601 -8.31 -3.91 5.96
N LEU A 602 -8.66 -4.73 6.96
CA LEU A 602 -9.66 -4.39 7.98
C LEU A 602 -9.26 -3.13 8.78
N GLY A 603 -7.96 -2.94 9.02
CA GLY A 603 -7.45 -1.73 9.68
C GLY A 603 -7.67 -0.46 8.86
N ALA A 604 -7.41 -0.49 7.55
CA ALA A 604 -7.63 0.66 6.67
C ALA A 604 -9.13 0.98 6.49
N ARG A 605 -9.98 -0.05 6.34
CA ARG A 605 -11.44 0.08 6.23
C ARG A 605 -12.05 0.60 7.54
N ALA A 606 -11.65 0.07 8.70
CA ALA A 606 -12.10 0.57 10.00
C ALA A 606 -11.64 2.03 10.23
N HIS A 607 -10.43 2.39 9.82
CA HIS A 607 -9.91 3.75 9.97
C HIS A 607 -10.60 4.77 9.03
N TYR A 608 -10.99 4.35 7.82
CA TYR A 608 -11.79 5.16 6.90
C TYR A 608 -13.21 5.37 7.44
N MET A 609 -13.87 4.29 7.87
CA MET A 609 -15.23 4.32 8.44
C MET A 609 -15.30 5.16 9.72
N MET A 610 -14.31 5.05 10.61
CA MET A 610 -14.21 5.90 11.81
C MET A 610 -13.97 7.38 11.47
N ARG A 611 -13.21 7.71 10.42
CA ARG A 611 -13.05 9.11 9.97
C ARG A 611 -14.36 9.66 9.39
N ARG A 612 -15.10 8.86 8.61
CA ARG A 612 -16.40 9.22 8.03
C ARG A 612 -17.43 9.44 9.14
N ALA A 613 -17.57 8.49 10.07
CA ALA A 613 -18.45 8.59 11.24
C ALA A 613 -18.15 9.82 12.10
N ARG A 614 -16.87 10.14 12.31
CA ARG A 614 -16.45 11.34 13.06
C ARG A 614 -16.75 12.65 12.33
N ALA A 615 -16.74 12.64 11.00
CA ALA A 615 -17.07 13.81 10.19
C ALA A 615 -18.59 14.07 10.11
N THR A 616 -19.40 13.02 10.24
CA THR A 616 -20.87 13.09 10.13
C THR A 616 -21.60 12.99 11.46
N ASP A 617 -20.88 12.70 12.54
CA ASP A 617 -21.40 12.42 13.89
C ASP A 617 -22.43 11.27 13.91
N ASN A 618 -22.26 10.29 13.03
CA ASN A 618 -23.12 9.11 12.91
C ASN A 618 -22.29 7.83 13.09
N TYR A 619 -22.49 7.13 14.20
CA TYR A 619 -21.77 5.90 14.58
C TYR A 619 -22.63 4.63 14.48
N GLU A 620 -23.89 4.73 14.06
CA GLU A 620 -24.79 3.57 13.93
C GLU A 620 -24.23 2.56 12.92
N GLU A 621 -23.69 3.04 11.80
CA GLU A 621 -23.09 2.23 10.73
C GLU A 621 -21.83 1.46 11.19
N VAL A 622 -21.02 2.05 12.07
CA VAL A 622 -19.83 1.41 12.65
C VAL A 622 -20.23 0.34 13.68
N LEU A 623 -21.30 0.59 14.44
CA LEU A 623 -21.85 -0.34 15.43
C LEU A 623 -22.51 -1.56 14.78
N GLU A 624 -23.20 -1.38 13.66
CA GLU A 624 -23.81 -2.47 12.90
C GLU A 624 -22.78 -3.42 12.27
N LEU A 625 -21.67 -2.87 11.75
CA LEU A 625 -20.65 -3.66 11.05
C LEU A 625 -19.69 -4.41 11.97
N PHE A 626 -19.25 -3.80 13.08
CA PHE A 626 -18.23 -4.37 13.96
C PHE A 626 -18.79 -4.93 15.26
N GLY A 627 -20.06 -4.65 15.56
CA GLY A 627 -20.74 -5.07 16.78
C GLY A 627 -20.36 -4.22 17.99
N GLU A 628 -21.33 -4.02 18.88
CA GLU A 628 -21.22 -3.15 20.06
C GLU A 628 -20.05 -3.51 20.99
N ALA A 629 -19.67 -4.79 21.07
CA ALA A 629 -18.54 -5.25 21.89
C ALA A 629 -17.18 -4.85 21.33
N THR A 630 -16.99 -4.94 20.01
CA THR A 630 -15.75 -4.57 19.31
C THR A 630 -15.58 -3.06 19.28
N VAL A 631 -16.67 -2.34 18.98
CA VAL A 631 -16.69 -0.88 19.03
C VAL A 631 -16.52 -0.39 20.46
N SER A 632 -17.13 -1.03 21.46
CA SER A 632 -16.85 -0.74 22.88
C SER A 632 -15.41 -1.04 23.28
N GLU A 633 -14.77 -2.05 22.73
CA GLU A 633 -13.37 -2.35 23.00
C GLU A 633 -12.42 -1.32 22.38
N TRP A 634 -12.74 -0.82 21.18
CA TRP A 634 -12.05 0.30 20.54
C TRP A 634 -12.30 1.65 21.23
N LEU A 635 -13.50 1.83 21.79
CA LEU A 635 -13.88 3.04 22.54
C LEU A 635 -13.43 3.00 24.01
N LYS A 636 -13.07 1.84 24.57
CA LYS A 636 -12.52 1.71 25.94
C LYS A 636 -11.14 2.33 26.10
N ASP A 637 -10.42 2.52 24.99
CA ASP A 637 -9.17 3.27 24.94
C ASP A 637 -9.41 4.80 24.84
N LEU A 638 -10.67 5.25 24.84
CA LEU A 638 -11.07 6.65 24.90
C LEU A 638 -11.79 6.96 26.24
N SER A 639 -11.76 8.24 26.63
CA SER A 639 -12.23 8.73 27.94
C SER A 639 -13.65 8.24 28.32
N PRO A 640 -13.92 7.92 29.61
CA PRO A 640 -15.21 7.41 30.10
C PRO A 640 -16.45 8.29 29.83
N ASN A 641 -16.26 9.58 29.49
CA ASN A 641 -17.36 10.51 29.26
C ASN A 641 -18.00 10.37 27.87
N THR A 642 -17.25 9.95 26.84
CA THR A 642 -17.76 9.71 25.48
C THR A 642 -18.73 8.53 25.44
N PHE A 643 -18.46 7.50 26.27
CA PHE A 643 -19.31 6.32 26.44
C PHE A 643 -20.68 6.67 27.06
N ARG A 644 -20.77 7.73 27.87
CA ARG A 644 -22.04 8.16 28.49
C ARG A 644 -22.94 8.95 27.55
N LEU A 645 -22.40 9.71 26.61
CA LEU A 645 -23.18 10.48 25.64
C LEU A 645 -23.78 9.59 24.54
N ALA A 646 -23.05 8.55 24.10
CA ALA A 646 -23.54 7.58 23.12
C ALA A 646 -24.74 6.75 23.64
N LEU A 647 -24.78 6.44 24.94
CA LEU A 647 -25.90 5.72 25.55
C LEU A 647 -27.08 6.64 25.94
N ALA A 648 -26.83 7.94 26.18
CA ALA A 648 -27.85 8.89 26.61
C ALA A 648 -28.79 9.36 25.47
N GLY A 649 -28.42 9.17 24.19
CA GLY A 649 -29.25 9.52 23.04
C GLY A 649 -30.46 8.59 22.79
N SER A 650 -30.59 7.49 23.54
CA SER A 650 -31.58 6.43 23.29
C SER A 650 -32.81 6.45 24.20
N GLY A 651 -33.01 7.48 25.02
CA GLY A 651 -34.26 7.56 25.79
C GLY A 651 -34.46 8.84 26.58
N GLN A 652 -35.37 9.69 26.11
CA GLN A 652 -36.28 10.46 26.97
C GLN A 652 -37.34 11.19 26.13
N ASP A 653 -38.57 10.69 26.17
CA ASP A 653 -39.77 11.50 26.05
C ASP A 653 -40.79 10.93 27.06
N GLU A 654 -41.15 11.75 28.05
CA GLU A 654 -42.32 11.72 28.96
C GLU A 654 -41.92 12.24 30.36
N ASP A 655 -42.18 13.53 30.62
CA ASP A 655 -43.10 13.94 31.70
C ASP A 655 -43.21 15.49 31.86
N THR A 656 -44.41 15.97 31.55
CA THR A 656 -45.18 17.09 32.16
C THR A 656 -44.48 18.35 32.70
N ALA A 657 -44.80 19.52 32.11
CA ALA A 657 -45.75 20.52 32.62
C ALA A 657 -45.95 21.70 31.64
#